data_AF-A0A6A7L303-F1
#
_entry.id   AF-A0A6A7L303-F1
#
_cell.length_a   1.000
_cell.length_b   1.000
_cell.length_c   1.000
_cell.angle_alpha   90.00
_cell.angle_beta   90.00
_cell.angle_gamma   90.00
#
_symmetry.space_group_name_H-M   'P 1'
#
loop_
_entity.id
_entity.type
_entity.pdbx_description
1 polymer ?
#
loop_
_entity_poly.entity_id
_entity_poly.type
_entity_poly.pdbx_seq_one_letter_code
_entity_poly.pdbx_strand_id
1 'polypeptide(L)'
;MRVFLCLALLIAACSPGIESEVGTGSLGSRLLVGHDYDPIADAVVSWRLEAGEKVGQSFTLPADAGGLRRIRLKLSRMGAVPPLQYKIGSTWGAADVGSGQIRPDDVPLFFERWLGINFSDPIPLEANRQYYLQLQVLNGGGNGYYEVFGTASAEVEHPNFRRRYQYTPTWGDARPDVAKFENPANIDYGSHTPRYEEGTALAGDGTPIEPVDFAFQLSSHLRRSEEEKQEEERFAFIADELLAPLHREPLPRAGVGEVRADELELTADWVLLIPAAAGTVVQTAAADFQGFLKGVLGVDIAVDRVSDFHSLPSAKVLVVATRHELPEMAKGLDRSESFQVDVTADRVLISGFDERGVMRGLYYLEDLMRLRGAPVLSQLSETRSPLYSPRITVAPIYTTQELELPTDPYTDELLSRVSHYGFNAIWVWASLFDIGHTDVYPELDHGVKDRQGRLRRVVNRAQRYGLDVYVMLAHYPLPASFFESRTEVRGTPFEAHGGDFVLCTSAAQARRAIGEATQDLFAKVPHTAGIVFIIGGEGFIHCHTRRVDCPRCSARSPQEVVAELVQAINEGGRSARPDTHIVLWPYSASNWWSRDDITQSRLIENLQKGVTFLTEFGKEGLITFGNTTIPAYDYPISYVGPSERFVEQTKLTERRAVPIWVKTEHAIALEMVQTPYIPVFFRWAERFRRIGEFPWVSGLFANWMHYGFMPSIAAEVFKWHTWSPLPNTEELLHRIARREFGPGTEAFALKAWREWSEAIRHYPFSGPMAMGPIQKGPAHPLFLDPEYQPLHDHGRQFKNDLSWTRPWGEEVALRQLEKLEEGWRTGVATWEEVVARAAPELKENAVRETGVGKALLACVRSTIHVGRFYQIRDQLQRERNPRRTAKLWDALEEIARKELDNAQQALEVVRRDSRLGYANSGGSSQTGVPRGGIYSPGSIEKKIEQVERLLREDIPARKRTGRMQVGRMK
;
A
#
# COMPACT_ATOMS: atom_id res chain seq x y z
N MET A 1 52.26 7.48 29.67
CA MET A 1 53.70 7.57 30.03
C MET A 1 54.34 6.22 29.69
N ARG A 2 55.40 6.17 28.87
CA ARG A 2 55.94 4.95 28.19
C ARG A 2 54.94 4.36 27.16
N VAL A 3 55.17 4.31 25.84
CA VAL A 3 56.33 4.62 24.96
C VAL A 3 57.49 3.61 25.12
N PHE A 4 57.95 2.87 24.10
CA PHE A 4 57.50 2.66 22.69
C PHE A 4 58.15 1.36 22.13
N LEU A 5 57.63 0.84 21.00
CA LEU A 5 58.33 0.12 19.91
C LEU A 5 59.23 -1.12 20.17
N CYS A 6 59.09 -2.13 19.30
CA CYS A 6 60.23 -2.85 18.70
C CYS A 6 59.87 -3.38 17.29
N LEU A 7 60.82 -3.30 16.34
CA LEU A 7 60.73 -3.86 14.97
C LEU A 7 61.31 -5.29 14.98
N ALA A 8 60.97 -6.30 14.16
CA ALA A 8 60.41 -6.46 12.80
C ALA A 8 61.44 -7.02 11.79
N LEU A 9 60.94 -7.78 10.79
CA LEU A 9 61.68 -8.59 9.79
C LEU A 9 62.34 -9.86 10.35
N LEU A 10 62.57 -11.00 9.67
CA LEU A 10 62.08 -11.68 8.42
C LEU A 10 62.52 -13.19 8.57
N ILE A 11 62.21 -14.23 7.74
CA ILE A 11 61.71 -14.36 6.36
C ILE A 11 60.78 -15.61 6.20
N ALA A 12 60.83 -16.28 5.03
CA ALA A 12 60.09 -17.47 4.54
C ALA A 12 60.38 -18.80 5.31
N ALA A 13 59.60 -19.89 5.15
CA ALA A 13 58.76 -20.31 4.01
C ALA A 13 57.66 -21.36 4.37
N CYS A 14 56.81 -21.68 3.37
CA CYS A 14 55.90 -22.84 3.24
C CYS A 14 54.59 -22.89 4.07
N SER A 15 53.47 -23.04 3.36
CA SER A 15 52.17 -23.50 3.88
C SER A 15 52.16 -25.02 4.10
N PRO A 16 51.18 -25.58 4.83
CA PRO A 16 49.98 -26.09 4.15
C PRO A 16 48.66 -25.96 4.94
N GLY A 17 47.54 -26.27 4.28
CA GLY A 17 46.36 -26.95 4.85
C GLY A 17 45.56 -26.26 5.96
N ILE A 18 44.37 -25.76 5.62
CA ILE A 18 43.25 -25.68 6.56
C ILE A 18 42.27 -26.78 6.16
N GLU A 19 42.15 -27.83 6.99
CA GLU A 19 41.06 -28.79 6.90
C GLU A 19 39.86 -28.27 7.70
N SER A 20 38.65 -28.42 7.16
CA SER A 20 37.41 -27.97 7.79
C SER A 20 36.84 -29.08 8.68
N GLU A 21 37.01 -28.97 10.00
CA GLU A 21 36.26 -29.82 10.93
C GLU A 21 34.76 -29.52 10.87
N VAL A 22 33.95 -30.55 10.61
CA VAL A 22 32.49 -30.44 10.50
C VAL A 22 31.88 -30.38 11.90
N GLY A 23 31.49 -29.17 12.33
CA GLY A 23 30.86 -28.93 13.62
C GLY A 23 29.44 -29.52 13.71
N THR A 24 29.32 -30.74 14.24
CA THR A 24 28.05 -31.37 14.59
C THR A 24 27.50 -30.79 15.89
N GLY A 25 26.64 -29.75 15.81
CA GLY A 25 26.39 -28.90 16.99
C GLY A 25 25.06 -28.18 17.17
N SER A 26 24.04 -28.34 16.32
CA SER A 26 22.68 -27.88 16.69
C SER A 26 21.56 -28.76 16.09
N LEU A 27 20.56 -29.07 16.90
CA LEU A 27 19.34 -29.77 16.48
C LEU A 27 18.25 -28.75 16.12
N GLY A 28 18.52 -27.98 15.06
CA GLY A 28 17.54 -27.10 14.43
C GLY A 28 16.44 -27.86 13.68
N SER A 29 15.49 -27.11 13.12
CA SER A 29 14.41 -27.63 12.28
C SER A 29 14.93 -28.26 10.99
N ARG A 30 15.17 -29.58 10.97
CA ARG A 30 15.54 -30.26 9.73
C ARG A 30 14.37 -30.27 8.74
N LEU A 31 14.45 -29.36 7.76
CA LEU A 31 13.76 -29.48 6.48
C LEU A 31 14.23 -30.76 5.79
N LEU A 32 13.29 -31.57 5.30
CA LEU A 32 13.54 -32.85 4.64
C LEU A 32 13.65 -32.67 3.13
N VAL A 33 12.68 -31.94 2.57
CA VAL A 33 12.57 -31.57 1.16
C VAL A 33 11.57 -30.42 1.07
N GLY A 34 11.66 -29.59 0.03
CA GLY A 34 10.69 -28.54 -0.23
C GLY A 34 11.05 -27.67 -1.42
N HIS A 35 10.13 -26.79 -1.76
CA HIS A 35 10.22 -25.78 -2.80
C HIS A 35 9.59 -24.47 -2.31
N ASP A 36 10.24 -23.34 -2.55
CA ASP A 36 9.78 -22.01 -2.17
C ASP A 36 10.17 -20.99 -3.26
N TYR A 37 9.61 -19.79 -3.19
CA TYR A 37 9.82 -18.70 -4.15
C TYR A 37 9.69 -17.34 -3.46
N ASP A 38 10.31 -16.31 -4.04
CA ASP A 38 10.03 -14.92 -3.71
C ASP A 38 8.89 -14.35 -4.58
N PRO A 39 7.83 -13.78 -3.99
CA PRO A 39 6.65 -13.32 -4.74
C PRO A 39 6.91 -12.18 -5.73
N ILE A 40 8.02 -11.45 -5.58
CA ILE A 40 8.38 -10.30 -6.43
C ILE A 40 9.49 -10.67 -7.42
N ALA A 41 10.43 -11.53 -7.03
CA ALA A 41 11.64 -11.81 -7.80
C ALA A 41 11.62 -13.12 -8.62
N ASP A 42 10.62 -14.00 -8.48
CA ASP A 42 10.56 -15.29 -9.18
C ASP A 42 9.41 -15.41 -10.21
N ALA A 43 9.49 -16.43 -11.08
CA ALA A 43 8.45 -16.80 -12.06
C ALA A 43 7.25 -17.51 -11.40
N VAL A 44 6.60 -16.82 -10.45
CA VAL A 44 5.56 -17.39 -9.57
C VAL A 44 4.22 -17.55 -10.28
N VAL A 45 3.62 -18.73 -10.17
CA VAL A 45 2.29 -19.06 -10.71
C VAL A 45 1.32 -19.45 -9.58
N SER A 46 0.04 -19.56 -9.91
CA SER A 46 -0.93 -20.26 -9.08
C SER A 46 -1.84 -21.17 -9.90
N TRP A 47 -2.34 -22.20 -9.24
CA TRP A 47 -3.37 -23.10 -9.72
C TRP A 47 -4.64 -22.87 -8.91
N ARG A 48 -5.71 -22.45 -9.58
CA ARG A 48 -7.03 -22.28 -8.95
C ARG A 48 -7.66 -23.64 -8.64
N LEU A 49 -8.36 -23.73 -7.51
CA LEU A 49 -9.22 -24.85 -7.16
C LEU A 49 -10.62 -24.38 -6.72
N GLU A 50 -11.62 -24.76 -7.48
CA GLU A 50 -13.06 -24.61 -7.19
C GLU A 50 -13.64 -25.92 -6.60
N ALA A 51 -14.92 -25.94 -6.21
CA ALA A 51 -15.49 -27.04 -5.43
C ALA A 51 -15.46 -28.38 -6.19
N GLY A 52 -14.87 -29.42 -5.57
CA GLY A 52 -14.68 -30.75 -6.14
C GLY A 52 -13.37 -30.93 -6.91
N GLU A 53 -12.66 -29.86 -7.26
CA GLU A 53 -11.39 -29.92 -7.99
C GLU A 53 -10.24 -30.45 -7.12
N LYS A 54 -9.17 -30.90 -7.80
CA LYS A 54 -7.99 -31.50 -7.19
C LYS A 54 -6.72 -31.11 -7.94
N VAL A 55 -5.63 -30.98 -7.20
CA VAL A 55 -4.25 -30.88 -7.73
C VAL A 55 -3.29 -31.46 -6.70
N GLY A 56 -2.02 -31.63 -7.04
CA GLY A 56 -1.03 -32.09 -6.09
C GLY A 56 0.40 -32.01 -6.58
N GLN A 57 1.30 -32.53 -5.75
CA GLN A 57 2.74 -32.56 -5.98
C GLN A 57 3.24 -33.94 -5.56
N SER A 58 3.99 -34.59 -6.43
CA SER A 58 4.82 -35.74 -6.05
C SER A 58 6.18 -35.23 -5.52
N PHE A 59 6.74 -35.95 -4.56
CA PHE A 59 8.02 -35.64 -3.94
C PHE A 59 8.77 -36.92 -3.60
N THR A 60 10.10 -36.84 -3.55
CA THR A 60 10.99 -37.89 -3.05
C THR A 60 11.61 -37.44 -1.73
N LEU A 61 12.14 -38.38 -0.94
CA LEU A 61 12.77 -38.09 0.36
C LEU A 61 14.23 -38.55 0.38
N PRO A 62 15.15 -37.77 0.98
CA PRO A 62 16.54 -38.14 1.10
C PRO A 62 16.76 -39.37 2.01
N ALA A 63 17.95 -39.97 1.87
CA ALA A 63 18.39 -41.20 2.54
C ALA A 63 18.16 -41.26 4.06
N ASP A 64 18.14 -40.10 4.73
CA ASP A 64 18.12 -39.94 6.18
C ASP A 64 16.97 -39.02 6.67
N ALA A 65 15.89 -38.93 5.89
CA ALA A 65 14.73 -38.06 6.18
C ALA A 65 14.00 -38.39 7.51
N GLY A 66 14.05 -39.65 7.96
CA GLY A 66 13.39 -40.10 9.19
C GLY A 66 11.86 -40.13 9.08
N GLY A 67 11.18 -39.39 9.96
CA GLY A 67 9.71 -39.36 10.01
C GLY A 67 9.16 -37.94 9.83
N LEU A 68 8.10 -37.80 9.04
CA LEU A 68 7.43 -36.54 8.74
C LEU A 68 6.60 -36.07 9.94
N ARG A 69 6.85 -34.83 10.39
CA ARG A 69 6.09 -34.16 11.46
C ARG A 69 5.23 -33.02 10.96
N ARG A 70 5.64 -32.33 9.91
CA ARG A 70 4.98 -31.12 9.41
C ARG A 70 5.04 -31.02 7.89
N ILE A 71 3.92 -30.60 7.30
CA ILE A 71 3.85 -30.08 5.94
C ILE A 71 3.60 -28.58 6.04
N ARG A 72 4.20 -27.77 5.17
CA ARG A 72 3.72 -26.42 4.86
C ARG A 72 3.30 -26.33 3.39
N LEU A 73 2.29 -25.53 3.11
CA LEU A 73 1.76 -25.26 1.77
C LEU A 73 1.51 -23.75 1.60
N LYS A 74 1.93 -23.19 0.46
CA LYS A 74 1.75 -21.77 0.16
C LYS A 74 0.40 -21.57 -0.54
N LEU A 75 -0.60 -21.13 0.22
CA LEU A 75 -2.02 -21.11 -0.16
C LEU A 75 -2.66 -19.73 0.07
N SER A 76 -3.68 -19.41 -0.73
CA SER A 76 -4.67 -18.38 -0.39
C SER A 76 -6.08 -18.86 -0.75
N ARG A 77 -7.10 -18.09 -0.34
CA ARG A 77 -8.49 -18.26 -0.75
C ARG A 77 -9.16 -16.96 -1.13
N MET A 78 -10.21 -17.06 -1.93
CA MET A 78 -11.08 -15.96 -2.35
C MET A 78 -12.53 -16.42 -2.31
N GLY A 79 -13.44 -15.55 -1.87
CA GLY A 79 -14.86 -15.87 -1.68
C GLY A 79 -15.14 -16.84 -0.54
N ALA A 80 -16.35 -17.40 -0.55
CA ALA A 80 -16.74 -18.50 0.34
C ALA A 80 -16.47 -19.85 -0.33
N VAL A 81 -15.76 -20.74 0.37
CA VAL A 81 -15.26 -22.03 -0.13
C VAL A 81 -15.59 -23.18 0.83
N PRO A 82 -15.84 -24.41 0.35
CA PRO A 82 -15.86 -25.62 1.18
C PRO A 82 -14.48 -25.92 1.79
N PRO A 83 -14.35 -26.79 2.81
CA PRO A 83 -13.05 -27.19 3.35
C PRO A 83 -12.15 -27.87 2.30
N LEU A 84 -10.84 -27.73 2.47
CA LEU A 84 -9.82 -28.35 1.61
C LEU A 84 -9.33 -29.65 2.27
N GLN A 85 -9.60 -30.79 1.67
CA GLN A 85 -9.02 -32.08 2.07
C GLN A 85 -7.57 -32.17 1.55
N TYR A 86 -6.67 -32.68 2.39
CA TYR A 86 -5.36 -33.16 1.96
C TYR A 86 -5.27 -34.68 2.13
N LYS A 87 -4.50 -35.32 1.25
CA LYS A 87 -4.10 -36.73 1.37
C LYS A 87 -2.63 -36.87 1.05
N ILE A 88 -1.97 -37.76 1.78
CA ILE A 88 -0.61 -38.21 1.52
C ILE A 88 -0.72 -39.70 1.21
N GLY A 89 -0.20 -40.12 0.07
CA GLY A 89 -0.23 -41.51 -0.33
C GLY A 89 1.09 -41.97 -0.94
N SER A 90 1.33 -43.28 -0.92
CA SER A 90 2.42 -43.88 -1.68
C SER A 90 2.07 -44.15 -3.15
N THR A 91 0.81 -43.90 -3.53
CA THR A 91 0.35 -43.76 -4.92
C THR A 91 -0.61 -42.56 -5.02
N TRP A 92 -0.84 -42.07 -6.25
CA TRP A 92 -1.71 -40.91 -6.47
C TRP A 92 -3.14 -41.13 -5.96
N GLY A 93 -3.64 -40.18 -5.17
CA GLY A 93 -4.99 -40.20 -4.60
C GLY A 93 -5.21 -41.13 -3.42
N ALA A 94 -4.22 -41.96 -3.05
CA ALA A 94 -4.24 -42.74 -1.83
C ALA A 94 -4.06 -41.86 -0.58
N ALA A 95 -4.40 -42.42 0.58
CA ALA A 95 -4.32 -41.80 1.90
C ALA A 95 -3.66 -42.74 2.94
N ASP A 96 -2.87 -43.71 2.44
CA ASP A 96 -2.19 -44.75 3.22
C ASP A 96 -1.09 -44.21 4.13
N VAL A 97 -0.59 -43.00 3.85
CA VAL A 97 0.41 -42.30 4.66
C VAL A 97 -0.25 -41.29 5.63
N GLY A 98 -1.31 -40.61 5.20
CA GLY A 98 -2.09 -39.72 6.05
C GLY A 98 -3.14 -38.92 5.29
N SER A 99 -4.11 -38.33 5.99
CA SER A 99 -5.07 -37.39 5.40
C SER A 99 -5.73 -36.53 6.47
N GLY A 100 -6.39 -35.45 6.04
CA GLY A 100 -7.15 -34.58 6.93
C GLY A 100 -7.90 -33.49 6.17
N GLN A 101 -8.39 -32.49 6.89
CA GLN A 101 -9.06 -31.32 6.33
C GLN A 101 -8.48 -30.03 6.90
N ILE A 102 -8.46 -29.01 6.06
CA ILE A 102 -8.10 -27.62 6.35
C ILE A 102 -9.39 -26.82 6.30
N ARG A 103 -9.69 -26.02 7.33
CA ARG A 103 -10.91 -25.19 7.34
C ARG A 103 -10.68 -23.96 6.44
N PRO A 104 -11.72 -23.40 5.81
CA PRO A 104 -11.60 -22.15 5.06
C PRO A 104 -10.91 -21.04 5.85
N ASP A 105 -11.24 -20.91 7.14
CA ASP A 105 -10.73 -19.85 8.01
C ASP A 105 -9.29 -20.04 8.51
N ASP A 106 -8.70 -21.23 8.27
CA ASP A 106 -7.26 -21.44 8.46
C ASP A 106 -6.42 -20.90 7.27
N VAL A 107 -7.05 -20.56 6.14
CA VAL A 107 -6.37 -20.11 4.91
C VAL A 107 -6.57 -18.60 4.72
N PRO A 108 -5.51 -17.82 4.42
CA PRO A 108 -5.59 -16.37 4.29
C PRO A 108 -6.44 -15.95 3.09
N LEU A 109 -7.10 -14.80 3.24
CA LEU A 109 -7.74 -14.09 2.14
C LEU A 109 -6.71 -13.29 1.33
N PHE A 110 -7.01 -13.08 0.05
CA PHE A 110 -6.29 -12.18 -0.87
C PHE A 110 -4.88 -12.62 -1.29
N PHE A 111 -3.96 -12.80 -0.34
CA PHE A 111 -2.55 -13.11 -0.60
C PHE A 111 -2.14 -14.47 -0.03
N GLU A 112 -1.12 -15.10 -0.62
CA GLU A 112 -0.59 -16.38 -0.13
C GLU A 112 0.05 -16.28 1.26
N ARG A 113 -0.07 -17.36 2.05
CA ARG A 113 0.79 -17.65 3.20
C ARG A 113 1.07 -19.14 3.34
N TRP A 114 2.11 -19.47 4.08
CA TRP A 114 2.55 -20.80 4.46
C TRP A 114 1.66 -21.42 5.56
N LEU A 115 0.52 -22.00 5.16
CA LEU A 115 -0.28 -22.84 6.04
C LEU A 115 0.55 -24.04 6.53
N GLY A 116 0.50 -24.35 7.84
CA GLY A 116 1.18 -25.51 8.43
C GLY A 116 0.23 -26.62 8.86
N ILE A 117 0.42 -27.84 8.34
CA ILE A 117 -0.25 -29.07 8.77
C ILE A 117 0.73 -29.82 9.69
N ASN A 118 0.30 -30.13 10.92
CA ASN A 118 1.13 -30.74 11.97
C ASN A 118 0.60 -32.13 12.34
N PHE A 119 1.50 -33.11 12.51
CA PHE A 119 1.16 -34.47 12.95
C PHE A 119 1.52 -34.71 14.42
N SER A 120 0.59 -35.32 15.18
CA SER A 120 0.76 -35.67 16.60
C SER A 120 1.95 -36.57 16.85
N ASP A 121 2.27 -37.40 15.86
CA ASP A 121 3.31 -38.42 15.85
C ASP A 121 4.12 -38.31 14.54
N PRO A 122 5.36 -38.81 14.47
CA PRO A 122 6.15 -38.77 13.24
C PRO A 122 5.66 -39.88 12.31
N ILE A 123 5.14 -39.52 11.14
CA ILE A 123 4.73 -40.47 10.12
C ILE A 123 6.01 -41.10 9.51
N PRO A 124 6.23 -42.41 9.61
CA PRO A 124 7.42 -43.05 9.04
C PRO A 124 7.32 -43.09 7.52
N LEU A 125 8.38 -42.66 6.83
CA LEU A 125 8.45 -42.65 5.37
C LEU A 125 9.74 -43.33 4.92
N GLU A 126 9.66 -44.06 3.81
CA GLU A 126 10.80 -44.76 3.23
C GLU A 126 11.66 -43.78 2.42
N ALA A 127 12.96 -43.78 2.69
CA ALA A 127 13.92 -43.02 1.91
C ALA A 127 13.95 -43.45 0.45
N ASN A 128 14.20 -42.50 -0.46
CA ASN A 128 14.26 -42.68 -1.91
C ASN A 128 12.96 -43.24 -2.56
N ARG A 129 11.85 -43.32 -1.81
CA ARG A 129 10.52 -43.64 -2.34
C ARG A 129 9.79 -42.35 -2.70
N GLN A 130 9.11 -42.37 -3.85
CA GLN A 130 8.23 -41.28 -4.27
C GLN A 130 6.91 -41.36 -3.51
N TYR A 131 6.44 -40.21 -3.03
CA TYR A 131 5.17 -40.02 -2.35
C TYR A 131 4.38 -38.89 -3.01
N TYR A 132 3.08 -38.83 -2.70
CA TYR A 132 2.12 -37.96 -3.36
C TYR A 132 1.34 -37.15 -2.33
N LEU A 133 1.41 -35.82 -2.43
CA LEU A 133 0.52 -34.91 -1.71
C LEU A 133 -0.59 -34.44 -2.65
N GLN A 134 -1.82 -34.89 -2.40
CA GLN A 134 -3.03 -34.46 -3.11
C GLN A 134 -3.83 -33.48 -2.26
N LEU A 135 -4.26 -32.38 -2.88
CA LEU A 135 -5.24 -31.43 -2.35
C LEU A 135 -6.55 -31.60 -3.12
N GLN A 136 -7.68 -31.58 -2.42
CA GLN A 136 -9.02 -31.64 -3.00
C GLN A 136 -9.94 -30.67 -2.28
N VAL A 137 -10.61 -29.77 -3.00
CA VAL A 137 -11.70 -28.98 -2.42
C VAL A 137 -12.91 -29.89 -2.29
N LEU A 138 -13.54 -29.94 -1.11
CA LEU A 138 -14.73 -30.75 -0.92
C LEU A 138 -15.90 -30.20 -1.73
N ASN A 139 -16.86 -31.07 -2.09
CA ASN A 139 -18.08 -30.64 -2.75
C ASN A 139 -18.93 -29.81 -1.78
N GLY A 140 -19.40 -28.65 -2.21
CA GLY A 140 -20.25 -27.76 -1.42
C GLY A 140 -20.66 -26.51 -2.19
N GLY A 141 -21.57 -25.72 -1.61
CA GLY A 141 -21.96 -24.43 -2.17
C GLY A 141 -20.95 -23.33 -1.84
N GLY A 142 -20.72 -22.43 -2.79
CA GLY A 142 -19.82 -21.29 -2.65
C GLY A 142 -19.74 -20.47 -3.93
N ASN A 143 -19.14 -19.30 -3.85
CA ASN A 143 -18.69 -18.51 -5.01
C ASN A 143 -17.29 -18.01 -4.67
N GLY A 144 -16.32 -18.89 -4.88
CA GLY A 144 -14.98 -18.76 -4.33
C GLY A 144 -14.10 -19.93 -4.72
N TYR A 145 -12.80 -19.75 -4.51
CA TYR A 145 -11.77 -20.70 -4.88
C TYR A 145 -10.59 -20.63 -3.92
N TYR A 146 -9.83 -21.72 -3.83
CA TYR A 146 -8.46 -21.71 -3.31
C TYR A 146 -7.48 -21.43 -4.43
N GLU A 147 -6.29 -20.96 -4.08
CA GLU A 147 -5.13 -20.91 -4.97
C GLU A 147 -3.95 -21.62 -4.34
N VAL A 148 -3.39 -22.60 -5.06
CA VAL A 148 -2.15 -23.31 -4.70
C VAL A 148 -1.02 -22.68 -5.50
N PHE A 149 0.01 -22.18 -4.83
CA PHE A 149 1.07 -21.41 -5.48
C PHE A 149 2.34 -22.23 -5.72
N GLY A 150 3.14 -21.79 -6.69
CA GLY A 150 4.36 -22.46 -7.11
C GLY A 150 5.15 -21.63 -8.13
N THR A 151 6.09 -22.25 -8.82
CA THR A 151 6.85 -21.65 -9.92
C THR A 151 6.57 -22.40 -11.23
N ALA A 152 6.89 -21.80 -12.37
CA ALA A 152 6.91 -22.52 -13.65
C ALA A 152 7.94 -21.91 -14.61
N SER A 153 8.47 -22.71 -15.54
CA SER A 153 9.38 -22.24 -16.61
C SER A 153 8.70 -22.04 -17.96
N ALA A 154 7.41 -22.35 -18.08
CA ALA A 154 6.58 -22.09 -19.27
C ALA A 154 5.10 -21.89 -18.87
N GLU A 155 4.30 -21.39 -19.81
CA GLU A 155 2.85 -21.31 -19.65
C GLU A 155 2.19 -22.67 -19.87
N VAL A 156 1.24 -23.02 -19.01
CA VAL A 156 0.38 -24.21 -19.19
C VAL A 156 -0.98 -23.75 -19.72
N GLU A 157 -1.38 -24.26 -20.88
CA GLU A 157 -2.70 -23.99 -21.48
C GLU A 157 -3.80 -24.76 -20.71
N HIS A 158 -4.14 -24.30 -19.52
CA HIS A 158 -5.14 -24.93 -18.65
C HIS A 158 -6.03 -23.89 -17.94
N PRO A 159 -7.37 -24.08 -17.86
CA PRO A 159 -8.28 -23.08 -17.29
C PRO A 159 -8.03 -22.71 -15.83
N ASN A 160 -7.26 -23.50 -15.07
CA ASN A 160 -6.91 -23.24 -13.67
C ASN A 160 -5.57 -22.50 -13.49
N PHE A 161 -4.70 -22.49 -14.50
CA PHE A 161 -3.35 -21.93 -14.42
C PHE A 161 -3.36 -20.39 -14.48
N ARG A 162 -2.60 -19.72 -13.61
CA ARG A 162 -2.49 -18.25 -13.57
C ARG A 162 -1.04 -17.82 -13.42
N ARG A 163 -0.55 -16.98 -14.35
CA ARG A 163 0.68 -16.20 -14.12
C ARG A 163 0.46 -15.23 -12.95
N ARG A 164 1.35 -15.23 -11.95
CA ARG A 164 1.27 -14.32 -10.78
C ARG A 164 2.48 -13.39 -10.63
N TYR A 165 3.61 -13.72 -11.25
CA TYR A 165 4.58 -12.70 -11.67
C TYR A 165 3.98 -11.95 -12.88
N GLN A 166 3.75 -10.65 -12.75
CA GLN A 166 3.37 -9.79 -13.88
C GLN A 166 3.97 -8.39 -13.70
N TYR A 167 4.67 -7.96 -14.74
CA TYR A 167 5.13 -6.60 -14.96
C TYR A 167 4.28 -6.07 -16.12
N THR A 168 3.12 -5.50 -15.81
CA THR A 168 2.36 -4.77 -16.83
C THR A 168 3.12 -3.52 -17.25
N PRO A 169 3.14 -3.19 -18.56
CA PRO A 169 3.54 -1.87 -19.01
C PRO A 169 2.49 -0.82 -18.56
N THR A 170 2.65 0.45 -18.95
CA THR A 170 1.96 1.58 -18.30
C THR A 170 0.44 1.61 -18.53
N TRP A 171 -0.23 2.59 -17.90
CA TRP A 171 -1.64 2.93 -18.12
C TRP A 171 -1.99 3.07 -19.61
N GLY A 172 -2.51 1.98 -20.19
CA GLY A 172 -2.95 1.89 -21.58
C GLY A 172 -1.91 1.37 -22.59
N ASP A 173 -0.72 0.97 -22.14
CA ASP A 173 0.23 0.29 -23.02
C ASP A 173 -0.30 -1.07 -23.50
N ALA A 174 0.25 -1.55 -24.62
CA ALA A 174 -0.14 -2.81 -25.23
C ALA A 174 0.06 -4.02 -24.30
N ARG A 175 -0.60 -5.14 -24.66
CA ARG A 175 -0.56 -6.42 -23.95
C ARG A 175 0.87 -6.79 -23.52
N PRO A 176 1.08 -7.33 -22.30
CA PRO A 176 2.42 -7.70 -21.83
C PRO A 176 3.11 -8.65 -22.83
N ASP A 177 4.44 -8.56 -22.93
CA ASP A 177 5.23 -9.38 -23.86
C ASP A 177 5.19 -10.86 -23.46
N VAL A 178 4.17 -11.55 -23.96
CA VAL A 178 3.92 -12.97 -23.70
C VAL A 178 5.00 -13.90 -24.26
N ALA A 179 5.93 -13.40 -25.08
CA ALA A 179 7.02 -14.20 -25.67
C ALA A 179 8.08 -14.66 -24.67
N LYS A 180 8.10 -14.10 -23.45
CA LYS A 180 8.99 -14.53 -22.35
C LYS A 180 8.18 -15.04 -21.17
N PHE A 181 8.41 -16.30 -20.80
CA PHE A 181 7.88 -16.89 -19.56
C PHE A 181 8.96 -16.90 -18.48
N GLU A 182 9.27 -15.72 -17.94
CA GLU A 182 10.25 -15.53 -16.88
C GLU A 182 9.97 -14.18 -16.21
N ASN A 183 10.28 -14.05 -14.92
CA ASN A 183 10.20 -12.78 -14.21
C ASN A 183 11.30 -11.82 -14.73
N PRO A 184 10.96 -10.59 -15.16
CA PRO A 184 11.95 -9.62 -15.60
C PRO A 184 13.10 -9.40 -14.61
N ALA A 185 12.83 -9.43 -13.30
CA ALA A 185 13.88 -9.31 -12.28
C ALA A 185 14.93 -10.41 -12.36
N ASN A 186 14.54 -11.67 -12.63
CA ASN A 186 15.49 -12.77 -12.80
C ASN A 186 16.49 -12.46 -13.92
N ILE A 187 15.99 -12.01 -15.07
CA ILE A 187 16.80 -11.67 -16.25
C ILE A 187 17.66 -10.43 -15.99
N ASP A 188 17.14 -9.43 -15.27
CA ASP A 188 17.88 -8.22 -14.89
C ASP A 188 19.00 -8.49 -13.86
N TYR A 189 18.86 -9.49 -12.99
CA TYR A 189 19.97 -9.98 -12.14
C TYR A 189 20.92 -10.95 -12.87
N GLY A 190 20.48 -11.58 -13.96
CA GLY A 190 21.18 -12.72 -14.57
C GLY A 190 21.11 -13.95 -13.66
N SER A 191 19.89 -14.37 -13.34
CA SER A 191 19.50 -15.51 -12.51
C SER A 191 18.23 -16.16 -13.09
N HIS A 192 17.85 -17.33 -12.60
CA HIS A 192 16.59 -18.01 -12.97
C HIS A 192 15.94 -18.57 -11.71
N THR A 193 14.61 -18.69 -11.71
CA THR A 193 13.89 -19.40 -10.65
C THR A 193 14.22 -20.90 -10.72
N PRO A 194 14.69 -21.53 -9.62
CA PRO A 194 14.94 -22.97 -9.60
C PRO A 194 13.68 -23.80 -9.85
N ARG A 195 13.87 -24.98 -10.45
CA ARG A 195 12.87 -26.05 -10.50
C ARG A 195 13.03 -27.03 -9.34
N TYR A 196 11.96 -27.74 -9.01
CA TYR A 196 12.01 -28.88 -8.10
C TYR A 196 12.20 -30.18 -8.88
N GLU A 197 13.42 -30.71 -8.90
CA GLU A 197 13.79 -31.85 -9.76
C GLU A 197 13.40 -33.23 -9.18
N GLU A 198 13.09 -33.33 -7.88
CA GLU A 198 12.82 -34.61 -7.19
C GLU A 198 11.33 -35.04 -7.21
N GLY A 199 10.54 -34.47 -8.12
CA GLY A 199 9.13 -34.80 -8.31
C GLY A 199 8.45 -33.96 -9.40
N THR A 200 7.12 -33.92 -9.38
CA THR A 200 6.31 -33.28 -10.44
C THR A 200 4.93 -32.86 -9.90
N ALA A 201 4.42 -31.72 -10.36
CA ALA A 201 3.02 -31.32 -10.14
C ALA A 201 2.05 -32.22 -10.90
N LEU A 202 0.85 -32.46 -10.34
CA LEU A 202 -0.12 -33.43 -10.85
C LEU A 202 -1.54 -32.86 -10.86
N ALA A 203 -2.24 -33.04 -11.98
CA ALA A 203 -3.65 -32.71 -12.13
C ALA A 203 -4.56 -33.74 -11.43
N GLY A 204 -5.85 -33.44 -11.29
CA GLY A 204 -6.79 -34.24 -10.49
C GLY A 204 -6.99 -35.70 -10.93
N ASP A 205 -6.61 -36.04 -12.16
CA ASP A 205 -6.61 -37.40 -12.72
C ASP A 205 -5.26 -38.14 -12.53
N GLY A 206 -4.20 -37.42 -12.16
CA GLY A 206 -2.84 -37.94 -12.01
C GLY A 206 -1.91 -37.66 -13.19
N THR A 207 -2.32 -36.84 -14.16
CA THR A 207 -1.43 -36.41 -15.26
C THR A 207 -0.43 -35.33 -14.81
N PRO A 208 0.83 -35.36 -15.27
CA PRO A 208 1.83 -34.32 -15.01
C PRO A 208 1.41 -32.92 -15.50
N ILE A 209 1.60 -31.92 -14.65
CA ILE A 209 1.47 -30.49 -15.00
C ILE A 209 2.89 -29.95 -15.24
N GLU A 210 3.50 -30.34 -16.34
CA GLU A 210 4.81 -29.79 -16.73
C GLU A 210 4.66 -28.38 -17.33
N PRO A 211 5.52 -27.40 -17.00
CA PRO A 211 6.63 -27.43 -16.04
C PRO A 211 6.30 -26.62 -14.78
N VAL A 212 5.28 -27.04 -14.01
CA VAL A 212 4.86 -26.41 -12.75
C VAL A 212 5.45 -27.16 -11.57
N ASP A 213 5.99 -26.42 -10.60
CA ASP A 213 6.47 -26.95 -9.33
C ASP A 213 5.77 -26.21 -8.18
N PHE A 214 4.94 -26.90 -7.38
CA PHE A 214 4.20 -26.26 -6.28
C PHE A 214 5.09 -25.96 -5.07
N ALA A 215 4.77 -24.91 -4.31
CA ALA A 215 5.51 -24.54 -3.10
C ALA A 215 5.02 -25.35 -1.89
N PHE A 216 5.89 -26.24 -1.41
CA PHE A 216 5.66 -27.09 -0.23
C PHE A 216 6.93 -27.20 0.62
N GLN A 217 6.81 -27.48 1.91
CA GLN A 217 7.96 -27.83 2.78
C GLN A 217 7.60 -29.01 3.67
N LEU A 218 8.48 -30.02 3.74
CA LEU A 218 8.34 -31.18 4.60
C LEU A 218 9.39 -31.14 5.71
N SER A 219 9.00 -31.34 6.97
CA SER A 219 9.92 -31.24 8.11
C SER A 219 9.73 -32.39 9.11
N SER A 220 10.83 -32.88 9.69
CA SER A 220 10.81 -33.88 10.78
C SER A 220 10.58 -33.28 12.18
N HIS A 221 10.39 -31.96 12.26
CA HIS A 221 10.12 -31.23 13.50
C HIS A 221 8.91 -30.30 13.36
N LEU A 222 8.19 -30.05 14.47
CA LEU A 222 7.01 -29.17 14.50
C LEU A 222 7.37 -27.68 14.67
N ARG A 223 8.47 -27.39 15.37
CA ARG A 223 8.96 -26.04 15.68
C ARG A 223 9.83 -25.53 14.54
N ARG A 224 9.64 -24.25 14.16
CA ARG A 224 10.59 -23.45 13.38
C ARG A 224 11.88 -23.22 14.19
N SER A 225 13.02 -22.97 13.54
CA SER A 225 14.25 -22.51 14.21
C SER A 225 14.03 -21.13 14.86
N GLU A 226 14.93 -20.71 15.77
CA GLU A 226 14.86 -19.36 16.35
C GLU A 226 15.18 -18.24 15.32
N GLU A 227 15.87 -18.58 14.22
CA GLU A 227 16.12 -17.69 13.09
C GLU A 227 14.86 -17.55 12.25
N GLU A 228 14.26 -18.68 11.85
CA GLU A 228 12.97 -18.72 11.16
C GLU A 228 11.86 -17.96 11.90
N LYS A 229 11.85 -17.96 13.25
CA LYS A 229 10.88 -17.21 14.05
C LYS A 229 11.04 -15.69 13.97
N GLN A 230 12.22 -15.19 13.60
CA GLN A 230 12.49 -13.76 13.47
C GLN A 230 12.09 -13.21 12.09
N GLU A 231 11.67 -14.07 11.16
CA GLU A 231 11.25 -13.67 9.82
C GLU A 231 9.72 -13.55 9.74
N GLU A 232 9.24 -12.33 9.48
CA GLU A 232 7.85 -12.08 9.17
C GLU A 232 7.58 -12.49 7.72
N GLU A 233 6.62 -13.39 7.52
CA GLU A 233 6.25 -13.85 6.19
C GLU A 233 5.69 -12.71 5.34
N ARG A 234 6.03 -12.67 4.04
CA ARG A 234 5.51 -11.65 3.13
C ARG A 234 3.97 -11.65 3.12
N PHE A 235 3.38 -10.46 3.22
CA PHE A 235 1.94 -10.22 3.32
C PHE A 235 1.29 -10.62 4.66
N ALA A 236 2.06 -11.08 5.67
CA ALA A 236 1.51 -11.42 6.98
C ALA A 236 0.74 -10.25 7.63
N PHE A 237 1.22 -9.01 7.48
CA PHE A 237 0.53 -7.79 7.95
C PHE A 237 -0.93 -7.69 7.46
N ILE A 238 -1.26 -8.24 6.30
CA ILE A 238 -2.62 -8.17 5.75
C ILE A 238 -3.56 -9.00 6.62
N ALA A 239 -3.18 -10.23 6.97
CA ALA A 239 -3.98 -11.08 7.84
C ALA A 239 -3.86 -10.69 9.32
N ASP A 240 -2.65 -10.37 9.78
CA ASP A 240 -2.33 -10.28 11.21
C ASP A 240 -2.54 -8.88 11.82
N GLU A 241 -2.47 -7.81 10.99
CA GLU A 241 -2.56 -6.40 11.42
C GLU A 241 -3.79 -5.67 10.83
N LEU A 242 -4.09 -5.86 9.54
CA LEU A 242 -5.22 -5.19 8.84
C LEU A 242 -6.57 -5.91 8.97
N LEU A 243 -6.62 -7.22 8.70
CA LEU A 243 -7.85 -8.02 8.68
C LEU A 243 -8.12 -8.75 10.00
N ALA A 244 -7.23 -8.62 11.00
CA ALA A 244 -7.46 -9.11 12.35
C ALA A 244 -8.55 -8.28 13.08
N PRO A 245 -9.16 -8.79 14.16
CA PRO A 245 -9.99 -7.97 15.04
C PRO A 245 -9.28 -6.69 15.47
N LEU A 246 -10.02 -5.58 15.64
CA LEU A 246 -9.44 -4.29 16.02
C LEU A 246 -8.93 -4.30 17.47
N HIS A 247 -9.74 -4.85 18.38
CA HIS A 247 -9.50 -4.88 19.82
C HIS A 247 -8.94 -6.24 20.27
N ARG A 248 -7.80 -6.63 19.66
CA ARG A 248 -7.21 -7.97 19.81
C ARG A 248 -6.35 -8.13 21.08
N GLU A 249 -5.59 -7.11 21.47
CA GLU A 249 -4.50 -7.24 22.44
C GLU A 249 -4.64 -6.22 23.59
N PRO A 250 -4.37 -6.62 24.86
CA PRO A 250 -4.39 -5.70 25.99
C PRO A 250 -3.37 -4.56 25.83
N LEU A 251 -3.75 -3.34 26.20
CA LEU A 251 -2.88 -2.18 26.17
C LEU A 251 -1.77 -2.34 27.23
N PRO A 252 -0.48 -2.26 26.85
CA PRO A 252 0.61 -2.37 27.81
C PRO A 252 0.58 -1.19 28.80
N ARG A 253 0.46 -1.47 30.10
CA ARG A 253 0.31 -0.46 31.16
C ARG A 253 1.65 0.16 31.60
N ALA A 254 2.63 0.23 30.70
CA ALA A 254 4.00 0.66 30.96
C ALA A 254 4.06 2.14 31.39
N GLY A 255 4.48 2.41 32.64
CA GLY A 255 4.60 3.78 33.14
C GLY A 255 3.27 4.54 33.30
N VAL A 256 2.16 3.81 33.44
CA VAL A 256 0.85 4.33 33.86
C VAL A 256 0.95 4.76 35.32
N GLY A 257 0.83 6.06 35.58
CA GLY A 257 0.72 6.60 36.93
C GLY A 257 -0.69 6.48 37.51
N GLU A 258 -0.78 6.59 38.83
CA GLU A 258 -2.03 6.61 39.61
C GLU A 258 -3.06 7.59 39.04
N VAL A 259 -4.35 7.31 39.30
CA VAL A 259 -5.47 8.18 38.91
C VAL A 259 -5.41 9.45 39.75
N ARG A 260 -5.43 10.61 39.09
CA ARG A 260 -5.34 11.92 39.74
C ARG A 260 -6.72 12.42 40.19
N ALA A 261 -6.74 13.44 41.05
CA ALA A 261 -7.98 14.06 41.52
C ALA A 261 -8.77 14.80 40.42
N ASP A 262 -8.11 15.17 39.31
CA ASP A 262 -8.67 15.73 38.08
C ASP A 262 -8.99 14.66 37.02
N GLU A 263 -8.83 13.37 37.34
CA GLU A 263 -9.13 12.25 36.46
C GLU A 263 -10.33 11.43 36.95
N LEU A 264 -10.92 10.68 36.02
CA LEU A 264 -11.98 9.69 36.21
C LEU A 264 -11.45 8.32 35.77
N GLU A 265 -11.74 7.26 36.52
CA GLU A 265 -11.53 5.87 36.09
C GLU A 265 -12.86 5.18 35.75
N LEU A 266 -12.92 4.55 34.57
CA LEU A 266 -14.05 3.71 34.16
C LEU A 266 -13.86 2.30 34.73
N THR A 267 -14.82 1.86 35.53
CA THR A 267 -14.83 0.57 36.23
C THR A 267 -16.01 -0.31 35.77
N ALA A 268 -15.99 -1.62 36.08
CA ALA A 268 -17.00 -2.58 35.60
C ALA A 268 -18.43 -2.36 36.14
N ASP A 269 -18.61 -1.42 37.08
CA ASP A 269 -19.92 -0.97 37.57
C ASP A 269 -20.43 0.31 36.87
N TRP A 270 -19.79 0.71 35.76
CA TRP A 270 -20.31 1.70 34.83
C TRP A 270 -21.26 1.08 33.81
N VAL A 271 -22.19 1.89 33.30
CA VAL A 271 -23.11 1.52 32.21
C VAL A 271 -23.00 2.52 31.05
N LEU A 272 -22.85 2.02 29.82
CA LEU A 272 -23.00 2.80 28.60
C LEU A 272 -24.48 2.85 28.21
N LEU A 273 -25.06 4.05 28.26
CA LEU A 273 -26.46 4.30 27.89
C LEU A 273 -26.54 4.86 26.48
N ILE A 274 -27.22 4.14 25.59
CA ILE A 274 -27.47 4.53 24.20
C ILE A 274 -28.98 4.78 23.96
N PRO A 275 -29.39 5.57 22.94
CA PRO A 275 -30.80 5.78 22.64
C PRO A 275 -31.48 4.46 22.25
N ALA A 276 -32.70 4.22 22.74
CA ALA A 276 -33.46 3.02 22.37
C ALA A 276 -33.73 2.91 20.87
N ALA A 277 -33.89 4.05 20.19
CA ALA A 277 -34.07 4.19 18.75
C ALA A 277 -32.76 4.38 17.95
N ALA A 278 -31.59 4.19 18.58
CA ALA A 278 -30.28 4.32 17.93
C ALA A 278 -30.18 3.50 16.63
N GLY A 279 -29.77 4.14 15.54
CA GLY A 279 -29.46 3.47 14.28
C GLY A 279 -28.17 2.66 14.32
N THR A 280 -27.85 2.03 13.18
CA THR A 280 -26.78 1.05 13.07
C THR A 280 -25.40 1.64 13.42
N VAL A 281 -25.15 2.92 13.13
CA VAL A 281 -23.85 3.56 13.39
C VAL A 281 -23.58 3.65 14.89
N VAL A 282 -24.55 4.11 15.68
CA VAL A 282 -24.42 4.18 17.14
C VAL A 282 -24.37 2.77 17.76
N GLN A 283 -25.17 1.82 17.27
CA GLN A 283 -25.14 0.43 17.76
C GLN A 283 -23.79 -0.25 17.49
N THR A 284 -23.22 -0.07 16.29
CA THR A 284 -21.88 -0.59 15.95
C THR A 284 -20.80 0.10 16.78
N ALA A 285 -20.83 1.43 16.91
CA ALA A 285 -19.84 2.17 17.70
C ALA A 285 -19.86 1.80 19.19
N ALA A 286 -21.04 1.61 19.79
CA ALA A 286 -21.17 1.24 21.20
C ALA A 286 -20.68 -0.19 21.48
N ALA A 287 -20.95 -1.14 20.57
CA ALA A 287 -20.46 -2.51 20.68
C ALA A 287 -18.94 -2.61 20.47
N ASP A 288 -18.41 -1.84 19.52
CA ASP A 288 -16.97 -1.74 19.23
C ASP A 288 -16.22 -1.11 20.43
N PHE A 289 -16.73 -0.01 21.00
CA PHE A 289 -16.20 0.62 22.22
C PHE A 289 -16.29 -0.27 23.49
N GLN A 290 -17.37 -1.05 23.64
CA GLN A 290 -17.43 -2.09 24.69
C GLN A 290 -16.34 -3.16 24.47
N GLY A 291 -16.10 -3.54 23.22
CA GLY A 291 -15.00 -4.42 22.80
C GLY A 291 -13.62 -3.85 23.13
N PHE A 292 -13.40 -2.55 22.91
CA PHE A 292 -12.19 -1.83 23.32
C PHE A 292 -11.98 -1.90 24.84
N LEU A 293 -12.96 -1.44 25.63
CA LEU A 293 -12.85 -1.45 27.09
C LEU A 293 -12.55 -2.86 27.62
N LYS A 294 -13.25 -3.88 27.11
CA LYS A 294 -13.12 -5.27 27.56
C LYS A 294 -11.82 -5.92 27.12
N GLY A 295 -11.50 -5.88 25.82
CA GLY A 295 -10.37 -6.61 25.22
C GLY A 295 -9.03 -5.89 25.35
N VAL A 296 -9.04 -4.56 25.29
CA VAL A 296 -7.82 -3.74 25.31
C VAL A 296 -7.53 -3.20 26.71
N LEU A 297 -8.55 -2.77 27.48
CA LEU A 297 -8.32 -2.19 28.82
C LEU A 297 -8.64 -3.12 30.00
N GLY A 298 -9.39 -4.20 29.77
CA GLY A 298 -9.78 -5.17 30.81
C GLY A 298 -10.98 -4.73 31.67
N VAL A 299 -11.83 -3.83 31.16
CA VAL A 299 -13.03 -3.33 31.85
C VAL A 299 -14.28 -3.76 31.10
N ASP A 300 -15.12 -4.58 31.74
CA ASP A 300 -16.35 -5.10 31.16
C ASP A 300 -17.55 -4.29 31.68
N ILE A 301 -18.06 -3.35 30.87
CA ILE A 301 -19.23 -2.50 31.22
C ILE A 301 -20.51 -3.03 30.57
N ALA A 302 -21.66 -2.75 31.19
CA ALA A 302 -22.96 -3.00 30.56
C ALA A 302 -23.28 -1.95 29.47
N VAL A 303 -24.09 -2.34 28.48
CA VAL A 303 -24.61 -1.45 27.43
C VAL A 303 -26.14 -1.54 27.42
N ASP A 304 -26.80 -0.49 27.89
CA ASP A 304 -28.25 -0.43 28.03
C ASP A 304 -28.89 0.60 27.09
N ARG A 305 -30.18 0.41 26.80
CA ARG A 305 -30.97 1.25 25.90
C ARG A 305 -31.97 2.09 26.69
N VAL A 306 -31.92 3.42 26.52
CA VAL A 306 -32.79 4.37 27.23
C VAL A 306 -33.71 5.14 26.28
N SER A 307 -34.95 5.35 26.71
CA SER A 307 -35.98 6.12 25.98
C SER A 307 -36.30 7.48 26.61
N ASP A 308 -35.85 7.72 27.84
CA ASP A 308 -36.02 8.97 28.57
C ASP A 308 -34.64 9.46 29.06
N PHE A 309 -34.22 10.60 28.53
CA PHE A 309 -32.95 11.25 28.86
C PHE A 309 -33.07 12.29 30.00
N HIS A 310 -34.27 12.49 30.55
CA HIS A 310 -34.49 13.33 31.74
C HIS A 310 -34.37 12.53 33.05
N SER A 311 -34.62 11.21 33.00
CA SER A 311 -34.62 10.31 34.18
C SER A 311 -33.37 9.42 34.28
N LEU A 312 -32.20 9.94 33.87
CA LEU A 312 -30.94 9.18 33.83
C LEU A 312 -30.34 8.95 35.24
N PRO A 313 -29.59 7.86 35.46
CA PRO A 313 -28.88 7.62 36.73
C PRO A 313 -27.89 8.74 37.08
N SER A 314 -27.78 9.05 38.37
CA SER A 314 -27.03 10.21 38.85
C SER A 314 -25.52 10.00 38.99
N ALA A 315 -24.98 8.82 38.68
CA ALA A 315 -23.56 8.50 38.75
C ALA A 315 -23.25 7.22 37.96
N LYS A 316 -21.98 7.03 37.59
CA LYS A 316 -21.40 5.87 36.87
C LYS A 316 -22.10 5.52 35.55
N VAL A 317 -22.45 6.54 34.78
CA VAL A 317 -23.02 6.37 33.44
C VAL A 317 -22.20 7.11 32.38
N LEU A 318 -21.95 6.42 31.28
CA LEU A 318 -21.45 6.98 30.03
C LEU A 318 -22.65 7.11 29.09
N VAL A 319 -23.19 8.32 28.95
CA VAL A 319 -24.40 8.56 28.14
C VAL A 319 -23.97 9.08 26.78
N VAL A 320 -24.43 8.45 25.70
CA VAL A 320 -24.23 8.97 24.34
C VAL A 320 -25.57 9.14 23.65
N ALA A 321 -25.77 10.28 23.00
CA ALA A 321 -26.98 10.54 22.21
C ALA A 321 -26.76 11.64 21.19
N THR A 322 -27.74 11.93 20.34
CA THR A 322 -27.66 13.09 19.45
C THR A 322 -28.12 14.37 20.15
N ARG A 323 -27.89 15.50 19.50
CA ARG A 323 -28.42 16.83 19.84
C ARG A 323 -29.93 16.88 20.07
N HIS A 324 -30.70 15.90 19.59
CA HIS A 324 -32.15 15.85 19.75
C HIS A 324 -32.56 15.26 21.10
N GLU A 325 -31.78 14.31 21.62
CA GLU A 325 -31.95 13.76 22.97
C GLU A 325 -31.21 14.58 24.05
N LEU A 326 -30.06 15.18 23.70
CA LEU A 326 -29.23 16.02 24.59
C LEU A 326 -29.07 17.47 24.06
N PRO A 327 -30.18 18.24 23.94
CA PRO A 327 -30.16 19.59 23.35
C PRO A 327 -29.36 20.62 24.15
N GLU A 328 -29.26 20.46 25.48
CA GLU A 328 -28.48 21.39 26.30
C GLU A 328 -26.97 21.32 26.01
N MET A 329 -26.49 20.17 25.53
CA MET A 329 -25.13 19.91 25.03
C MET A 329 -25.00 20.04 23.50
N ALA A 330 -26.02 20.58 22.82
CA ALA A 330 -25.96 20.82 21.38
C ALA A 330 -25.34 22.18 21.00
N LYS A 331 -24.92 22.97 22.00
CA LYS A 331 -24.55 24.38 21.85
C LYS A 331 -23.16 24.54 21.23
N GLY A 332 -23.12 24.55 19.89
CA GLY A 332 -21.90 24.63 19.10
C GLY A 332 -21.76 23.51 18.05
N LEU A 333 -22.71 22.56 18.03
CA LEU A 333 -22.73 21.49 17.04
C LEU A 333 -23.32 22.01 15.72
N ASP A 334 -22.45 22.43 14.80
CA ASP A 334 -22.83 23.11 13.56
C ASP A 334 -22.87 22.22 12.31
N ARG A 335 -22.25 21.03 12.35
CA ARG A 335 -22.07 20.13 11.19
C ARG A 335 -22.08 18.64 11.57
N SER A 336 -22.28 17.79 10.56
CA SER A 336 -22.17 16.33 10.68
C SER A 336 -20.82 15.91 11.28
N GLU A 337 -20.83 14.80 12.03
CA GLU A 337 -19.69 14.29 12.81
C GLU A 337 -19.24 15.14 14.01
N SER A 338 -19.70 16.39 14.19
CA SER A 338 -19.37 17.16 15.41
C SER A 338 -19.97 16.52 16.68
N PHE A 339 -19.31 16.72 17.81
CA PHE A 339 -19.81 16.31 19.12
C PHE A 339 -19.32 17.22 20.25
N GLN A 340 -20.12 17.35 21.31
CA GLN A 340 -19.68 17.85 22.61
C GLN A 340 -19.47 16.64 23.53
N VAL A 341 -18.38 16.65 24.29
CA VAL A 341 -18.07 15.66 25.32
C VAL A 341 -17.80 16.36 26.65
N ASP A 342 -18.49 15.93 27.70
CA ASP A 342 -18.31 16.40 29.07
C ASP A 342 -17.93 15.21 29.96
N VAL A 343 -16.76 15.29 30.62
CA VAL A 343 -16.24 14.28 31.55
C VAL A 343 -16.15 14.91 32.94
N THR A 344 -16.78 14.26 33.92
CA THR A 344 -16.83 14.68 35.33
C THR A 344 -16.38 13.54 36.24
N ALA A 345 -16.22 13.80 37.54
CA ALA A 345 -15.81 12.79 38.51
C ALA A 345 -16.79 11.60 38.67
N ASP A 346 -18.06 11.71 38.25
CA ASP A 346 -19.06 10.63 38.37
C ASP A 346 -19.80 10.27 37.08
N ARG A 347 -19.67 11.05 35.99
CA ARG A 347 -20.41 10.87 34.73
C ARG A 347 -19.60 11.30 33.51
N VAL A 348 -19.91 10.67 32.38
CA VAL A 348 -19.42 11.04 31.05
C VAL A 348 -20.62 11.20 30.11
N LEU A 349 -20.69 12.31 29.38
CA LEU A 349 -21.78 12.61 28.46
C LEU A 349 -21.22 12.93 27.07
N ILE A 350 -21.87 12.44 26.02
CA ILE A 350 -21.57 12.77 24.62
C ILE A 350 -22.85 13.17 23.88
N SER A 351 -22.87 14.38 23.33
CA SER A 351 -23.91 14.85 22.41
C SER A 351 -23.32 14.97 21.02
N GLY A 352 -23.75 14.11 20.09
CA GLY A 352 -23.38 14.18 18.68
C GLY A 352 -24.33 15.06 17.87
N PHE A 353 -23.83 15.77 16.85
CA PHE A 353 -24.71 16.45 15.88
C PHE A 353 -25.68 15.47 15.22
N ASP A 354 -25.19 14.25 14.96
CA ASP A 354 -25.87 13.10 14.39
C ASP A 354 -25.23 11.80 14.93
N GLU A 355 -25.65 10.65 14.40
CA GLU A 355 -25.07 9.34 14.77
C GLU A 355 -23.57 9.21 14.50
N ARG A 356 -23.03 9.90 13.48
CA ARG A 356 -21.59 9.92 13.24
C ARG A 356 -20.90 10.75 14.32
N GLY A 357 -21.50 11.84 14.78
CA GLY A 357 -21.02 12.62 15.93
C GLY A 357 -20.90 11.76 17.20
N VAL A 358 -21.93 10.96 17.49
CA VAL A 358 -21.90 9.98 18.61
C VAL A 358 -20.75 8.99 18.47
N MET A 359 -20.62 8.35 17.30
CA MET A 359 -19.52 7.42 17.01
C MET A 359 -18.14 8.07 17.19
N ARG A 360 -17.97 9.30 16.70
CA ARG A 360 -16.69 10.05 16.80
C ARG A 360 -16.36 10.44 18.23
N GLY A 361 -17.35 10.74 19.06
CA GLY A 361 -17.15 10.96 20.49
C GLY A 361 -16.66 9.70 21.22
N LEU A 362 -17.25 8.52 20.93
CA LEU A 362 -16.77 7.25 21.49
C LEU A 362 -15.32 6.96 21.07
N TYR A 363 -14.99 7.14 19.79
CA TYR A 363 -13.63 6.98 19.29
C TYR A 363 -12.64 7.98 19.92
N TYR A 364 -13.10 9.19 20.25
CA TYR A 364 -12.27 10.19 20.95
C TYR A 364 -12.00 9.81 22.42
N LEU A 365 -12.97 9.22 23.13
CA LEU A 365 -12.72 8.66 24.45
C LEU A 365 -11.72 7.49 24.40
N GLU A 366 -11.80 6.64 23.37
CA GLU A 366 -10.79 5.61 23.11
C GLU A 366 -9.39 6.23 22.85
N ASP A 367 -9.28 7.27 22.02
CA ASP A 367 -8.00 7.96 21.78
C ASP A 367 -7.39 8.50 23.08
N LEU A 368 -8.20 9.13 23.93
CA LEU A 368 -7.76 9.68 25.21
C LEU A 368 -7.28 8.58 26.17
N MET A 369 -8.04 7.49 26.32
CA MET A 369 -7.64 6.35 27.13
C MET A 369 -6.39 5.64 26.60
N ARG A 370 -6.26 5.48 25.28
CA ARG A 370 -5.04 4.97 24.63
C ARG A 370 -3.84 5.86 24.92
N LEU A 371 -3.96 7.18 24.80
CA LEU A 371 -2.89 8.15 25.14
C LEU A 371 -2.61 8.25 26.65
N ARG A 372 -3.51 7.79 27.52
CA ARG A 372 -3.33 7.70 28.99
C ARG A 372 -2.80 6.34 29.46
N GLY A 373 -2.85 5.31 28.61
CA GLY A 373 -2.42 3.93 28.90
C GLY A 373 -3.39 3.12 29.79
N ALA A 374 -4.62 3.63 30.01
CA ALA A 374 -5.52 3.15 31.06
C ALA A 374 -6.99 3.50 30.75
N PRO A 375 -7.99 2.88 31.41
CA PRO A 375 -9.40 3.27 31.35
C PRO A 375 -9.67 4.56 32.14
N VAL A 376 -8.86 5.59 31.89
CA VAL A 376 -8.78 6.81 32.68
C VAL A 376 -8.90 8.02 31.74
N LEU A 377 -9.76 8.96 32.11
CA LEU A 377 -10.06 10.18 31.37
C LEU A 377 -9.83 11.40 32.27
N SER A 378 -9.17 12.45 31.79
CA SER A 378 -9.15 13.74 32.48
C SER A 378 -10.53 14.39 32.43
N GLN A 379 -10.94 15.06 33.52
CA GLN A 379 -12.17 15.85 33.54
C GLN A 379 -12.06 17.01 32.55
N LEU A 380 -13.05 17.15 31.67
CA LEU A 380 -13.03 18.08 30.53
C LEU A 380 -14.45 18.44 30.10
N SER A 381 -14.57 19.52 29.32
CA SER A 381 -15.78 19.88 28.58
C SER A 381 -15.33 20.53 27.28
N GLU A 382 -15.53 19.86 26.16
CA GLU A 382 -15.09 20.36 24.85
C GLU A 382 -16.06 20.01 23.72
N THR A 383 -16.08 20.86 22.69
CA THR A 383 -16.74 20.58 21.41
C THR A 383 -15.69 20.30 20.36
N ARG A 384 -15.81 19.17 19.65
CA ARG A 384 -14.97 18.82 18.51
C ARG A 384 -15.79 18.82 17.22
N SER A 385 -15.20 19.36 16.16
CA SER A 385 -15.81 19.41 14.81
C SER A 385 -14.80 19.03 13.73
N PRO A 386 -15.19 18.29 12.68
CA PRO A 386 -14.29 18.07 11.54
C PRO A 386 -14.04 19.38 10.78
N LEU A 387 -12.80 19.59 10.35
CA LEU A 387 -12.45 20.71 9.48
C LEU A 387 -12.92 20.47 8.03
N TYR A 388 -12.91 19.20 7.59
CA TYR A 388 -13.20 18.80 6.22
C TYR A 388 -14.15 17.60 6.19
N SER A 389 -15.08 17.57 5.25
CA SER A 389 -15.90 16.41 4.89
C SER A 389 -16.21 16.43 3.37
N PRO A 390 -15.88 15.38 2.61
CA PRO A 390 -15.35 14.09 3.07
C PRO A 390 -13.85 14.13 3.40
N ARG A 391 -13.37 13.03 3.98
CA ARG A 391 -11.97 12.69 4.23
C ARG A 391 -11.77 11.28 3.68
N ILE A 392 -11.32 11.19 2.43
CA ILE A 392 -11.37 9.97 1.61
C ILE A 392 -10.03 9.22 1.63
N THR A 393 -10.08 7.89 1.80
CA THR A 393 -8.95 6.96 1.63
C THR A 393 -9.32 5.77 0.73
N VAL A 394 -8.45 4.75 0.63
CA VAL A 394 -8.66 3.55 -0.17
C VAL A 394 -8.09 2.30 0.50
N ALA A 395 -8.63 1.12 0.21
CA ALA A 395 -8.08 -0.15 0.67
C ALA A 395 -6.60 -0.31 0.25
N PRO A 396 -5.74 -0.93 1.09
CA PRO A 396 -4.36 -1.25 0.73
C PRO A 396 -4.23 -2.51 -0.14
N ILE A 397 -5.34 -3.18 -0.44
CA ILE A 397 -5.38 -4.46 -1.12
C ILE A 397 -6.35 -4.41 -2.31
N TYR A 398 -5.91 -4.94 -3.46
CA TYR A 398 -6.75 -5.18 -4.64
C TYR A 398 -7.58 -3.98 -5.14
N THR A 399 -7.06 -2.76 -4.99
CA THR A 399 -7.64 -1.58 -5.62
C THR A 399 -7.75 -1.75 -7.13
N THR A 400 -8.73 -1.10 -7.73
CA THR A 400 -9.21 -1.25 -9.12
C THR A 400 -9.98 -2.53 -9.43
N GLN A 401 -9.98 -3.51 -8.53
CA GLN A 401 -10.69 -4.80 -8.69
C GLN A 401 -11.80 -5.01 -7.65
N GLU A 402 -12.17 -3.99 -6.87
CA GLU A 402 -13.12 -4.12 -5.76
C GLU A 402 -14.52 -4.60 -6.22
N LEU A 403 -14.85 -4.39 -7.49
CA LEU A 403 -16.11 -4.80 -8.12
C LEU A 403 -15.97 -6.06 -9.00
N GLU A 404 -14.80 -6.69 -9.07
CA GLU A 404 -14.59 -7.97 -9.78
C GLU A 404 -14.53 -9.17 -8.81
N LEU A 405 -13.82 -9.02 -7.69
CA LEU A 405 -13.41 -10.13 -6.82
C LEU A 405 -14.56 -10.77 -6.04
N PRO A 406 -14.55 -12.09 -5.79
CA PRO A 406 -15.60 -12.74 -5.00
C PRO A 406 -15.56 -12.38 -3.50
N THR A 407 -14.40 -11.92 -2.98
CA THR A 407 -14.29 -11.24 -1.68
C THR A 407 -14.28 -9.73 -1.92
N ASP A 408 -15.11 -8.96 -1.22
CA ASP A 408 -15.00 -7.49 -1.25
C ASP A 408 -13.73 -7.09 -0.43
N PRO A 409 -12.77 -6.30 -0.96
CA PRO A 409 -11.55 -5.92 -0.23
C PRO A 409 -11.80 -5.08 1.04
N TYR A 410 -12.94 -4.40 1.09
CA TYR A 410 -13.42 -3.67 2.27
C TYR A 410 -14.16 -4.62 3.22
N THR A 411 -13.40 -5.28 4.10
CA THR A 411 -13.94 -6.09 5.22
C THR A 411 -14.37 -5.20 6.39
N ASP A 412 -15.08 -5.78 7.35
CA ASP A 412 -15.58 -5.07 8.54
C ASP A 412 -14.42 -4.56 9.43
N GLU A 413 -13.34 -5.32 9.52
CA GLU A 413 -12.13 -5.02 10.30
C GLU A 413 -11.31 -3.88 9.68
N LEU A 414 -11.25 -3.83 8.34
CA LEU A 414 -10.61 -2.74 7.61
C LEU A 414 -11.46 -1.46 7.66
N LEU A 415 -12.79 -1.57 7.51
CA LEU A 415 -13.69 -0.42 7.59
C LEU A 415 -13.74 0.18 9.00
N SER A 416 -13.74 -0.63 10.06
CA SER A 416 -13.62 -0.12 11.44
C SER A 416 -12.29 0.63 11.63
N ARG A 417 -11.16 0.08 11.18
CA ARG A 417 -9.85 0.78 11.21
C ARG A 417 -9.86 2.10 10.45
N VAL A 418 -10.36 2.11 9.21
CA VAL A 418 -10.46 3.33 8.38
C VAL A 418 -11.25 4.41 9.12
N SER A 419 -12.37 4.06 9.75
CA SER A 419 -13.15 5.03 10.53
C SER A 419 -12.44 5.47 11.82
N HIS A 420 -11.82 4.56 12.57
CA HIS A 420 -11.06 4.91 13.78
C HIS A 420 -9.94 5.90 13.51
N TYR A 421 -9.25 5.80 12.36
CA TYR A 421 -8.22 6.75 11.92
C TYR A 421 -8.78 8.04 11.29
N GLY A 422 -10.04 8.37 11.58
CA GLY A 422 -10.64 9.68 11.33
C GLY A 422 -11.18 9.90 9.92
N PHE A 423 -11.00 8.96 8.98
CA PHE A 423 -11.62 9.02 7.66
C PHE A 423 -13.14 8.87 7.79
N ASN A 424 -13.90 9.53 6.91
CA ASN A 424 -15.35 9.36 6.80
C ASN A 424 -15.77 8.82 5.43
N ALA A 425 -14.82 8.49 4.57
CA ALA A 425 -15.08 8.07 3.21
C ALA A 425 -13.99 7.13 2.66
N ILE A 426 -14.41 6.27 1.75
CA ILE A 426 -13.54 5.42 0.91
C ILE A 426 -13.85 5.63 -0.57
N TRP A 427 -12.93 5.26 -1.46
CA TRP A 427 -13.21 5.15 -2.89
C TRP A 427 -13.03 3.72 -3.44
N VAL A 428 -13.80 3.40 -4.48
CA VAL A 428 -13.70 2.17 -5.30
C VAL A 428 -13.58 2.55 -6.77
N TRP A 429 -12.94 1.74 -7.61
CA TRP A 429 -12.85 2.03 -9.05
C TRP A 429 -14.06 1.50 -9.84
N ALA A 430 -14.43 2.17 -10.92
CA ALA A 430 -15.28 1.61 -11.98
C ALA A 430 -15.07 2.34 -13.32
N SER A 431 -15.21 1.64 -14.45
CA SER A 431 -15.52 2.30 -15.73
C SER A 431 -17.01 2.64 -15.78
N LEU A 432 -17.39 3.72 -16.45
CA LEU A 432 -18.78 4.18 -16.52
C LEU A 432 -19.75 3.11 -17.04
N PHE A 433 -19.46 2.48 -18.18
CA PHE A 433 -20.34 1.46 -18.77
C PHE A 433 -20.22 0.08 -18.09
N ASP A 434 -19.26 -0.10 -17.17
CA ASP A 434 -19.22 -1.28 -16.29
C ASP A 434 -20.18 -1.14 -15.10
N ILE A 435 -20.69 0.07 -14.81
CA ILE A 435 -21.46 0.37 -13.58
C ILE A 435 -22.76 1.18 -13.81
N GLY A 436 -23.02 1.66 -15.03
CA GLY A 436 -24.21 2.43 -15.37
C GLY A 436 -24.74 2.10 -16.77
N HIS A 437 -26.05 1.84 -16.87
CA HIS A 437 -26.74 1.48 -18.10
C HIS A 437 -27.20 2.70 -18.92
N THR A 438 -27.28 2.59 -20.26
CA THR A 438 -27.89 3.62 -21.12
C THR A 438 -28.62 3.00 -22.32
N ASP A 439 -29.82 3.52 -22.60
CA ASP A 439 -30.63 3.15 -23.77
C ASP A 439 -30.01 3.63 -25.10
N VAL A 440 -28.99 4.49 -25.07
CA VAL A 440 -28.31 4.99 -26.28
C VAL A 440 -27.37 3.94 -26.89
N TYR A 441 -26.68 3.17 -26.04
CA TYR A 441 -25.70 2.14 -26.41
C TYR A 441 -25.81 0.92 -25.48
N PRO A 442 -26.96 0.22 -25.47
CA PRO A 442 -27.22 -0.87 -24.52
C PRO A 442 -26.27 -2.07 -24.71
N GLU A 443 -25.60 -2.18 -25.85
CA GLU A 443 -24.56 -3.20 -26.08
C GLU A 443 -23.27 -2.97 -25.28
N LEU A 444 -23.09 -1.81 -24.64
CA LEU A 444 -21.97 -1.53 -23.75
C LEU A 444 -22.22 -2.04 -22.31
N ASP A 445 -23.41 -2.54 -21.98
CA ASP A 445 -23.68 -3.18 -20.69
C ASP A 445 -22.96 -4.53 -20.61
N HIS A 446 -21.89 -4.58 -19.83
CA HIS A 446 -21.05 -5.77 -19.65
C HIS A 446 -21.05 -6.24 -18.20
N GLY A 447 -22.26 -6.40 -17.64
CA GLY A 447 -22.46 -6.89 -16.27
C GLY A 447 -22.75 -5.78 -15.26
N VAL A 448 -23.31 -4.65 -15.72
CA VAL A 448 -23.63 -3.47 -14.89
C VAL A 448 -24.40 -3.86 -13.63
N LYS A 449 -25.43 -4.68 -13.79
CA LYS A 449 -26.30 -5.16 -12.69
C LYS A 449 -25.53 -5.84 -11.56
N ASP A 450 -24.52 -6.66 -11.89
CA ASP A 450 -23.77 -7.42 -10.90
C ASP A 450 -22.75 -6.54 -10.19
N ARG A 451 -22.08 -5.63 -10.91
CA ARG A 451 -21.18 -4.63 -10.30
C ARG A 451 -21.94 -3.62 -9.45
N GLN A 452 -23.12 -3.16 -9.86
CA GLN A 452 -24.02 -2.36 -9.02
C GLN A 452 -24.46 -3.15 -7.78
N GLY A 453 -24.72 -4.45 -7.92
CA GLY A 453 -25.01 -5.36 -6.80
C GLY A 453 -23.85 -5.45 -5.80
N ARG A 454 -22.61 -5.49 -6.28
CA ARG A 454 -21.38 -5.47 -5.47
C ARG A 454 -21.16 -4.12 -4.79
N LEU A 455 -21.24 -3.03 -5.55
CA LEU A 455 -21.13 -1.65 -5.04
C LEU A 455 -22.13 -1.41 -3.91
N ARG A 456 -23.39 -1.84 -4.06
CA ARG A 456 -24.42 -1.74 -3.02
C ARG A 456 -24.06 -2.50 -1.74
N ARG A 457 -23.34 -3.63 -1.81
CA ARG A 457 -22.84 -4.32 -0.60
C ARG A 457 -21.74 -3.52 0.09
N VAL A 458 -20.77 -3.00 -0.67
CA VAL A 458 -19.66 -2.19 -0.11
C VAL A 458 -20.22 -0.93 0.55
N VAL A 459 -21.15 -0.24 -0.12
CA VAL A 459 -21.89 0.93 0.42
C VAL A 459 -22.62 0.59 1.72
N ASN A 460 -23.47 -0.44 1.72
CA ASN A 460 -24.24 -0.82 2.90
C ASN A 460 -23.36 -1.31 4.07
N ARG A 461 -22.19 -1.91 3.78
CA ARG A 461 -21.21 -2.30 4.81
C ARG A 461 -20.50 -1.08 5.40
N ALA A 462 -19.99 -0.19 4.55
CA ALA A 462 -19.27 1.03 4.93
C ALA A 462 -20.12 1.97 5.79
N GLN A 463 -21.42 2.11 5.47
CA GLN A 463 -22.36 2.92 6.26
C GLN A 463 -22.39 2.56 7.75
N ARG A 464 -22.19 1.29 8.14
CA ARG A 464 -22.18 0.84 9.55
C ARG A 464 -21.05 1.46 10.37
N TYR A 465 -19.94 1.79 9.71
CA TYR A 465 -18.76 2.43 10.30
C TYR A 465 -18.75 3.95 10.08
N GLY A 466 -19.90 4.53 9.68
CA GLY A 466 -20.02 5.95 9.36
C GLY A 466 -19.23 6.37 8.10
N LEU A 467 -18.91 5.43 7.21
CA LEU A 467 -18.12 5.67 6.00
C LEU A 467 -19.00 5.81 4.76
N ASP A 468 -18.77 6.87 3.99
CA ASP A 468 -19.31 7.09 2.65
C ASP A 468 -18.47 6.38 1.58
N VAL A 469 -19.10 6.02 0.46
CA VAL A 469 -18.39 5.38 -0.68
C VAL A 469 -18.49 6.26 -1.92
N TYR A 470 -17.33 6.58 -2.49
CA TYR A 470 -17.18 7.30 -3.75
C TYR A 470 -16.73 6.35 -4.86
N VAL A 471 -17.22 6.55 -6.08
CA VAL A 471 -16.69 5.84 -7.26
C VAL A 471 -15.63 6.71 -7.92
N MET A 472 -14.39 6.22 -7.98
CA MET A 472 -13.36 6.72 -8.88
C MET A 472 -13.74 6.27 -10.29
N LEU A 473 -14.34 7.19 -11.04
CA LEU A 473 -15.04 6.91 -12.29
C LEU A 473 -14.12 7.14 -13.48
N ALA A 474 -13.84 6.07 -14.21
CA ALA A 474 -13.11 6.07 -15.46
C ALA A 474 -14.05 5.98 -16.68
N HIS A 475 -13.51 6.31 -17.84
CA HIS A 475 -14.16 6.04 -19.13
C HIS A 475 -13.06 5.95 -20.18
N TYR A 476 -12.92 4.78 -20.80
CA TYR A 476 -11.84 4.46 -21.71
C TYR A 476 -12.27 4.58 -23.19
N PRO A 477 -11.32 4.61 -24.15
CA PRO A 477 -11.59 4.40 -25.56
C PRO A 477 -12.36 3.10 -25.82
N LEU A 478 -13.17 3.08 -26.87
CA LEU A 478 -13.97 1.93 -27.30
C LEU A 478 -13.40 1.33 -28.60
N PRO A 479 -13.57 0.02 -28.82
CA PRO A 479 -12.99 -0.66 -29.97
C PRO A 479 -13.48 -0.09 -31.30
N ALA A 480 -12.61 -0.11 -32.33
CA ALA A 480 -12.93 0.43 -33.65
C ALA A 480 -14.28 -0.09 -34.23
N SER A 481 -14.62 -1.35 -33.96
CA SER A 481 -15.88 -2.00 -34.38
C SER A 481 -17.14 -1.34 -33.82
N PHE A 482 -17.09 -0.73 -32.63
CA PHE A 482 -18.21 0.04 -32.07
C PHE A 482 -18.57 1.26 -32.94
N PHE A 483 -17.56 1.82 -33.64
CA PHE A 483 -17.69 3.04 -34.44
C PHE A 483 -17.89 2.82 -35.94
N GLU A 484 -17.85 1.58 -36.44
CA GLU A 484 -18.07 1.26 -37.86
C GLU A 484 -19.43 1.76 -38.36
N SER A 485 -20.46 1.67 -37.51
CA SER A 485 -21.81 2.19 -37.74
C SER A 485 -22.09 3.55 -37.07
N ARG A 486 -21.08 4.16 -36.41
CA ARG A 486 -21.26 5.31 -35.49
C ARG A 486 -20.20 6.41 -35.65
N THR A 487 -19.96 6.81 -36.91
CA THR A 487 -18.91 7.78 -37.26
C THR A 487 -19.17 9.20 -36.71
N GLU A 488 -20.42 9.52 -36.40
CA GLU A 488 -20.88 10.77 -35.78
C GLU A 488 -20.48 10.93 -34.32
N VAL A 489 -20.24 9.83 -33.58
CA VAL A 489 -19.69 9.87 -32.22
C VAL A 489 -18.23 9.39 -32.11
N ARG A 490 -17.56 9.01 -33.20
CA ARG A 490 -16.14 8.63 -33.17
C ARG A 490 -15.22 9.81 -32.82
N GLY A 491 -14.39 9.67 -31.80
CA GLY A 491 -13.41 10.66 -31.37
C GLY A 491 -12.06 10.51 -32.06
N THR A 492 -11.02 11.04 -31.40
CA THR A 492 -9.61 10.79 -31.74
C THR A 492 -9.27 9.31 -31.45
N PRO A 493 -8.48 8.60 -32.28
CA PRO A 493 -7.82 7.36 -31.85
C PRO A 493 -6.86 7.62 -30.69
N PHE A 494 -6.66 6.63 -29.83
CA PHE A 494 -5.83 6.72 -28.64
C PHE A 494 -4.76 5.62 -28.68
N GLU A 495 -3.55 5.99 -29.12
CA GLU A 495 -2.44 5.05 -29.38
C GLU A 495 -2.11 4.19 -28.14
N ALA A 496 -2.02 4.83 -26.97
CA ALA A 496 -1.89 4.17 -25.67
C ALA A 496 -3.24 3.63 -25.15
N HIS A 497 -4.00 2.96 -26.03
CA HIS A 497 -5.11 2.00 -25.82
C HIS A 497 -5.22 1.13 -27.11
N GLY A 498 -4.08 0.74 -27.69
CA GLY A 498 -4.03 -0.05 -28.93
C GLY A 498 -4.49 0.67 -30.21
N GLY A 499 -4.81 1.97 -30.14
CA GLY A 499 -5.40 2.73 -31.25
C GLY A 499 -6.93 2.84 -31.22
N ASP A 500 -7.59 2.32 -30.17
CA ASP A 500 -9.03 2.42 -29.98
C ASP A 500 -9.52 3.88 -29.88
N PHE A 501 -10.79 4.12 -30.20
CA PHE A 501 -11.30 5.47 -30.41
C PHE A 501 -12.05 6.01 -29.18
N VAL A 502 -11.77 7.25 -28.82
CA VAL A 502 -12.48 7.95 -27.76
C VAL A 502 -13.95 8.19 -28.15
N LEU A 503 -14.90 8.08 -27.22
CA LEU A 503 -16.28 8.51 -27.45
C LEU A 503 -16.36 10.05 -27.52
N CYS A 504 -16.77 10.62 -28.66
CA CYS A 504 -16.67 12.05 -28.93
C CYS A 504 -17.72 12.87 -28.17
N THR A 505 -17.33 13.47 -27.05
CA THR A 505 -18.22 14.26 -26.19
C THR A 505 -18.67 15.61 -26.76
N SER A 506 -18.19 16.01 -27.94
CA SER A 506 -18.81 17.09 -28.73
C SER A 506 -20.07 16.65 -29.49
N ALA A 507 -20.36 15.34 -29.57
CA ALA A 507 -21.63 14.85 -30.07
C ALA A 507 -22.67 14.75 -28.93
N ALA A 508 -23.86 15.29 -29.15
CA ALA A 508 -24.92 15.31 -28.13
C ALA A 508 -25.36 13.89 -27.72
N GLN A 509 -25.34 12.92 -28.64
CA GLN A 509 -25.69 11.52 -28.36
C GLN A 509 -24.69 10.85 -27.40
N ALA A 510 -23.39 11.11 -27.56
CA ALA A 510 -22.36 10.64 -26.62
C ALA A 510 -22.55 11.23 -25.21
N ARG A 511 -22.89 12.53 -25.12
CA ARG A 511 -23.22 13.16 -23.83
C ARG A 511 -24.48 12.59 -23.19
N ARG A 512 -25.52 12.32 -23.98
CA ARG A 512 -26.74 11.64 -23.51
C ARG A 512 -26.40 10.26 -22.91
N ALA A 513 -25.61 9.45 -23.61
CA ALA A 513 -25.18 8.14 -23.14
C ALA A 513 -24.44 8.20 -21.80
N ILE A 514 -23.52 9.15 -21.66
CA ILE A 514 -22.74 9.38 -20.43
C ILE A 514 -23.64 9.87 -19.29
N GLY A 515 -24.57 10.78 -19.57
CA GLY A 515 -25.52 11.30 -18.60
C GLY A 515 -26.47 10.22 -18.08
N GLU A 516 -27.01 9.38 -18.97
CA GLU A 516 -27.88 8.26 -18.60
C GLU A 516 -27.17 7.19 -17.80
N ALA A 517 -25.96 6.76 -18.20
CA ALA A 517 -25.17 5.82 -17.41
C ALA A 517 -24.85 6.37 -16.01
N THR A 518 -24.58 7.68 -15.90
CA THR A 518 -24.39 8.33 -14.59
C THR A 518 -25.70 8.39 -13.79
N GLN A 519 -26.84 8.65 -14.44
CA GLN A 519 -28.16 8.66 -13.80
C GLN A 519 -28.55 7.27 -13.28
N ASP A 520 -28.32 6.21 -14.08
CA ASP A 520 -28.60 4.83 -13.72
C ASP A 520 -27.79 4.40 -12.49
N LEU A 521 -26.47 4.65 -12.47
CA LEU A 521 -25.61 4.39 -11.32
C LEU A 521 -26.21 4.87 -9.98
N PHE A 522 -26.61 6.16 -9.92
CA PHE A 522 -27.16 6.73 -8.70
C PHE A 522 -28.62 6.33 -8.45
N ALA A 523 -29.41 6.01 -9.49
CA ALA A 523 -30.77 5.49 -9.33
C ALA A 523 -30.79 4.04 -8.82
N LYS A 524 -29.83 3.19 -9.21
CA LYS A 524 -29.72 1.79 -8.77
C LYS A 524 -28.92 1.63 -7.48
N VAL A 525 -28.01 2.56 -7.16
CA VAL A 525 -27.21 2.55 -5.92
C VAL A 525 -27.29 3.91 -5.20
N PRO A 526 -28.47 4.30 -4.66
CA PRO A 526 -28.76 5.65 -4.15
C PRO A 526 -27.99 6.07 -2.88
N HIS A 527 -27.15 5.19 -2.33
CA HIS A 527 -26.31 5.47 -1.16
C HIS A 527 -24.82 5.64 -1.50
N THR A 528 -24.40 5.47 -2.76
CA THR A 528 -23.05 5.87 -3.22
C THR A 528 -22.95 7.40 -3.13
N ALA A 529 -22.06 7.96 -2.30
CA ALA A 529 -22.08 9.39 -1.96
C ALA A 529 -21.73 10.31 -3.14
N GLY A 530 -20.91 9.85 -4.07
CA GLY A 530 -20.57 10.60 -5.26
C GLY A 530 -19.60 9.89 -6.20
N ILE A 531 -19.16 10.64 -7.21
CA ILE A 531 -18.12 10.23 -8.15
C ILE A 531 -16.97 11.23 -8.11
N VAL A 532 -15.74 10.72 -8.22
CA VAL A 532 -14.52 11.48 -8.48
C VAL A 532 -13.99 11.00 -9.82
N PHE A 533 -13.66 11.91 -10.73
CA PHE A 533 -13.17 11.52 -12.05
C PHE A 533 -12.02 12.42 -12.52
N ILE A 534 -10.96 11.78 -13.00
CA ILE A 534 -9.82 12.48 -13.59
C ILE A 534 -10.17 12.85 -15.04
N ILE A 535 -9.92 14.10 -15.43
CA ILE A 535 -10.22 14.59 -16.79
C ILE A 535 -9.03 15.31 -17.47
N GLY A 536 -7.92 15.48 -16.75
CA GLY A 536 -6.73 16.15 -17.30
C GLY A 536 -5.95 15.22 -18.24
N GLY A 537 -5.26 14.22 -17.66
CA GLY A 537 -4.35 13.32 -18.39
C GLY A 537 -4.69 11.83 -18.40
N GLU A 538 -5.68 11.35 -17.65
CA GLU A 538 -5.98 9.90 -17.49
C GLU A 538 -7.40 9.71 -16.91
N GLY A 539 -7.81 8.46 -16.62
CA GLY A 539 -9.11 8.15 -16.01
C GLY A 539 -10.31 8.29 -16.97
N PHE A 540 -10.87 9.49 -17.09
CA PHE A 540 -12.01 9.78 -17.96
C PHE A 540 -11.52 10.39 -19.28
N ILE A 541 -11.27 9.54 -20.27
CA ILE A 541 -10.63 9.90 -21.52
C ILE A 541 -11.61 10.63 -22.46
N HIS A 542 -11.18 11.78 -22.97
CA HIS A 542 -11.89 12.61 -23.96
C HIS A 542 -10.94 13.05 -25.08
N CYS A 543 -11.47 13.65 -26.15
CA CYS A 543 -10.71 13.91 -27.38
C CYS A 543 -9.50 14.84 -27.22
N HIS A 544 -9.39 15.60 -26.11
CA HIS A 544 -8.25 16.48 -25.82
C HIS A 544 -7.31 15.93 -24.73
N THR A 545 -7.54 14.72 -24.18
CA THR A 545 -6.65 14.10 -23.18
C THR A 545 -5.25 13.81 -23.73
N ARG A 546 -5.10 13.69 -25.05
CA ARG A 546 -3.83 13.54 -25.79
C ARG A 546 -3.88 14.46 -27.03
N ARG A 547 -3.30 14.04 -28.17
CA ARG A 547 -3.48 14.69 -29.48
C ARG A 547 -4.97 14.73 -29.85
N VAL A 548 -5.40 15.79 -30.52
CA VAL A 548 -6.74 15.91 -31.11
C VAL A 548 -6.68 15.59 -32.60
N ASP A 549 -7.51 14.66 -33.05
CA ASP A 549 -7.67 14.29 -34.48
C ASP A 549 -9.17 14.19 -34.87
N CYS A 550 -10.08 14.30 -33.89
CA CYS A 550 -11.52 14.35 -34.15
C CYS A 550 -11.91 15.69 -34.82
N PRO A 551 -12.54 15.69 -36.02
CA PRO A 551 -12.89 16.90 -36.76
C PRO A 551 -13.97 17.78 -36.08
N ARG A 552 -14.65 17.26 -35.05
CA ARG A 552 -15.58 18.01 -34.19
C ARG A 552 -14.84 18.79 -33.11
N CYS A 553 -13.88 18.14 -32.45
CA CYS A 553 -13.17 18.70 -31.29
C CYS A 553 -11.99 19.60 -31.70
N SER A 554 -11.40 19.39 -32.89
CA SER A 554 -10.32 20.25 -33.41
C SER A 554 -10.74 21.69 -33.69
N ALA A 555 -12.05 21.95 -33.81
CA ALA A 555 -12.63 23.28 -34.04
C ALA A 555 -13.18 23.94 -32.75
N ARG A 556 -12.86 23.41 -31.56
CA ARG A 556 -13.39 23.86 -30.25
C ARG A 556 -12.29 23.99 -29.21
N SER A 557 -12.50 24.81 -28.18
CA SER A 557 -11.58 24.81 -27.04
C SER A 557 -11.75 23.54 -26.19
N PRO A 558 -10.68 23.02 -25.58
CA PRO A 558 -10.79 21.88 -24.67
C PRO A 558 -11.66 22.22 -23.44
N GLN A 559 -11.67 23.48 -22.99
CA GLN A 559 -12.45 23.92 -21.84
C GLN A 559 -13.96 23.83 -22.09
N GLU A 560 -14.46 24.21 -23.27
CA GLU A 560 -15.88 24.03 -23.65
C GLU A 560 -16.26 22.55 -23.69
N VAL A 561 -15.43 21.71 -24.36
CA VAL A 561 -15.71 20.28 -24.55
C VAL A 561 -15.67 19.52 -23.22
N VAL A 562 -14.76 19.89 -22.31
CA VAL A 562 -14.69 19.37 -20.95
C VAL A 562 -15.89 19.86 -20.12
N ALA A 563 -16.25 21.15 -20.17
CA ALA A 563 -17.38 21.68 -19.42
C ALA A 563 -18.73 21.07 -19.84
N GLU A 564 -18.94 20.78 -21.14
CA GLU A 564 -20.13 20.06 -21.62
C GLU A 564 -20.17 18.58 -21.17
N LEU A 565 -19.03 17.91 -21.12
CA LEU A 565 -18.93 16.54 -20.58
C LEU A 565 -19.24 16.52 -19.08
N VAL A 566 -18.61 17.42 -18.32
CA VAL A 566 -18.84 17.60 -16.88
C VAL A 566 -20.31 17.91 -16.60
N GLN A 567 -20.96 18.74 -17.43
CA GLN A 567 -22.38 19.03 -17.32
C GLN A 567 -23.25 17.78 -17.48
N ALA A 568 -23.00 16.95 -18.49
CA ALA A 568 -23.80 15.74 -18.72
C ALA A 568 -23.70 14.75 -17.55
N ILE A 569 -22.49 14.59 -17.00
CA ILE A 569 -22.24 13.79 -15.78
C ILE A 569 -22.98 14.40 -14.57
N ASN A 570 -22.88 15.72 -14.40
CA ASN A 570 -23.50 16.47 -13.30
C ASN A 570 -25.03 16.40 -13.33
N GLU A 571 -25.64 16.58 -14.49
CA GLU A 571 -27.09 16.50 -14.70
C GLU A 571 -27.61 15.07 -14.53
N GLY A 572 -26.88 14.07 -15.06
CA GLY A 572 -27.19 12.65 -14.85
C GLY A 572 -27.24 12.26 -13.38
N GLY A 573 -26.14 12.46 -12.65
CA GLY A 573 -26.08 12.07 -11.24
C GLY A 573 -27.00 12.87 -10.32
N ARG A 574 -27.19 14.17 -10.58
CA ARG A 574 -28.01 15.04 -9.72
C ARG A 574 -29.51 14.98 -10.03
N SER A 575 -29.91 14.52 -11.23
CA SER A 575 -31.31 14.23 -11.53
C SER A 575 -31.79 12.92 -10.90
N ALA A 576 -30.91 11.92 -10.77
CA ALA A 576 -31.19 10.72 -9.98
C ALA A 576 -31.23 11.02 -8.46
N ARG A 577 -30.29 11.82 -7.95
CA ARG A 577 -30.23 12.19 -6.53
C ARG A 577 -29.58 13.59 -6.30
N PRO A 578 -30.31 14.61 -5.83
CA PRO A 578 -29.83 16.00 -5.77
C PRO A 578 -28.67 16.33 -4.82
N ASP A 579 -28.36 15.51 -3.82
CA ASP A 579 -27.22 15.70 -2.90
C ASP A 579 -25.91 15.08 -3.42
N THR A 580 -25.94 14.39 -4.55
CA THR A 580 -24.75 13.74 -5.15
C THR A 580 -23.58 14.70 -5.37
N HIS A 581 -22.41 14.31 -4.85
CA HIS A 581 -21.14 14.96 -5.12
C HIS A 581 -20.59 14.55 -6.50
N ILE A 582 -20.38 15.54 -7.37
CA ILE A 582 -19.81 15.37 -8.72
C ILE A 582 -18.45 16.06 -8.72
N VAL A 583 -17.37 15.28 -8.59
CA VAL A 583 -16.06 15.81 -8.21
C VAL A 583 -15.09 15.73 -9.39
N LEU A 584 -14.85 16.89 -9.98
CA LEU A 584 -14.02 17.07 -11.16
C LEU A 584 -12.55 17.21 -10.78
N TRP A 585 -11.69 16.33 -11.28
CA TRP A 585 -10.24 16.41 -11.04
C TRP A 585 -9.46 16.60 -12.36
N PRO A 586 -9.06 17.82 -12.73
CA PRO A 586 -8.26 18.10 -13.92
C PRO A 586 -6.77 17.71 -13.77
N TYR A 587 -6.46 16.63 -13.05
CA TYR A 587 -5.09 16.15 -12.81
C TYR A 587 -4.30 16.04 -14.11
N SER A 588 -3.17 16.75 -14.17
CA SER A 588 -2.27 16.80 -15.32
C SER A 588 -2.87 17.40 -16.60
N ALA A 589 -3.96 18.19 -16.52
CA ALA A 589 -4.43 19.02 -17.62
C ALA A 589 -3.35 20.00 -18.12
N SER A 590 -2.55 20.54 -17.18
CA SER A 590 -1.37 21.38 -17.43
C SER A 590 -0.33 20.71 -18.35
N ASN A 591 -0.24 19.37 -18.34
CA ASN A 591 0.65 18.61 -19.19
C ASN A 591 0.09 18.36 -20.61
N TRP A 592 -1.20 18.58 -20.85
CA TRP A 592 -1.89 18.20 -22.09
C TRP A 592 -2.65 19.36 -22.74
N TRP A 593 -3.86 19.67 -22.28
CA TRP A 593 -4.79 20.58 -22.95
C TRP A 593 -4.96 21.95 -22.27
N SER A 594 -4.38 22.19 -21.09
CA SER A 594 -4.35 23.50 -20.42
C SER A 594 -2.91 24.02 -20.23
N ARG A 595 -2.01 23.73 -21.18
CA ARG A 595 -0.60 24.13 -21.13
C ARG A 595 -0.38 25.65 -21.05
N ASP A 596 -1.30 26.43 -21.60
CA ASP A 596 -1.32 27.90 -21.59
C ASP A 596 -2.19 28.50 -20.48
N ASP A 597 -2.80 27.65 -19.64
CA ASP A 597 -3.66 27.99 -18.52
C ASP A 597 -3.44 26.93 -17.41
N ILE A 598 -2.26 26.98 -16.79
CA ILE A 598 -1.85 26.02 -15.74
C ILE A 598 -2.85 26.03 -14.58
N THR A 599 -3.38 27.21 -14.24
CA THR A 599 -4.45 27.44 -13.24
C THR A 599 -5.79 26.83 -13.67
N GLN A 600 -5.97 26.45 -14.93
CA GLN A 600 -7.24 25.97 -15.49
C GLN A 600 -8.39 26.98 -15.26
N SER A 601 -8.05 28.27 -15.23
CA SER A 601 -8.95 29.39 -14.98
C SER A 601 -10.14 29.39 -15.95
N ARG A 602 -9.90 29.16 -17.23
CA ARG A 602 -10.93 29.10 -18.28
C ARG A 602 -11.84 27.87 -18.14
N LEU A 603 -11.40 26.81 -17.46
CA LEU A 603 -12.29 25.71 -17.09
C LEU A 603 -13.16 26.13 -15.89
N ILE A 604 -12.56 26.62 -14.80
CA ILE A 604 -13.25 27.02 -13.56
C ILE A 604 -14.32 28.09 -13.83
N GLU A 605 -14.06 29.01 -14.75
CA GLU A 605 -15.04 30.00 -15.20
C GLU A 605 -16.27 29.37 -15.88
N ASN A 606 -16.10 28.27 -16.62
CA ASN A 606 -17.18 27.57 -17.34
C ASN A 606 -17.88 26.47 -16.51
N LEU A 607 -17.44 26.17 -15.28
CA LEU A 607 -18.08 25.13 -14.46
C LEU A 607 -19.50 25.52 -14.01
N GLN A 608 -20.39 24.52 -14.05
CA GLN A 608 -21.78 24.61 -13.64
C GLN A 608 -21.94 24.36 -12.14
N LYS A 609 -23.06 24.83 -11.56
CA LYS A 609 -23.39 24.58 -10.15
C LYS A 609 -23.61 23.09 -9.88
N GLY A 610 -23.18 22.62 -8.72
CA GLY A 610 -23.25 21.21 -8.30
C GLY A 610 -21.97 20.41 -8.53
N VAL A 611 -21.03 20.93 -9.33
CA VAL A 611 -19.69 20.38 -9.52
C VAL A 611 -18.77 20.85 -8.39
N THR A 612 -17.98 19.94 -7.83
CA THR A 612 -16.86 20.24 -6.92
C THR A 612 -15.54 20.15 -7.69
N PHE A 613 -14.62 21.07 -7.44
CA PHE A 613 -13.28 21.06 -8.04
C PHE A 613 -12.28 20.36 -7.10
N LEU A 614 -11.52 19.38 -7.59
CA LEU A 614 -10.47 18.69 -6.84
C LEU A 614 -9.10 19.05 -7.42
N THR A 615 -8.16 19.49 -6.58
CA THR A 615 -6.82 19.89 -7.01
C THR A 615 -5.76 19.64 -5.93
N GLU A 616 -4.49 19.49 -6.33
CA GLU A 616 -3.41 19.00 -5.48
C GLU A 616 -2.67 20.12 -4.74
N PHE A 617 -2.53 20.02 -3.41
CA PHE A 617 -2.03 21.11 -2.58
C PHE A 617 -0.59 21.57 -2.89
N GLY A 618 0.30 20.62 -3.20
CA GLY A 618 1.74 20.87 -3.37
C GLY A 618 2.28 20.71 -4.78
N LYS A 619 1.50 20.15 -5.72
CA LYS A 619 1.93 19.90 -7.11
C LYS A 619 2.20 21.23 -7.81
N GLU A 620 3.26 21.25 -8.62
CA GLU A 620 3.78 22.44 -9.31
C GLU A 620 4.28 23.58 -8.40
N GLY A 621 4.35 23.37 -7.08
CA GLY A 621 5.04 24.29 -6.17
C GLY A 621 6.54 24.34 -6.45
N LEU A 622 7.15 25.52 -6.43
CA LEU A 622 8.55 25.68 -6.86
C LEU A 622 9.54 25.13 -5.82
N ILE A 623 10.43 24.24 -6.27
CA ILE A 623 11.57 23.70 -5.51
C ILE A 623 12.86 24.21 -6.14
N THR A 624 13.81 24.67 -5.33
CA THR A 624 15.10 25.24 -5.79
C THR A 624 16.29 24.53 -5.16
N PHE A 625 17.22 24.06 -5.98
CA PHE A 625 18.52 23.52 -5.55
C PHE A 625 19.66 24.10 -6.40
N GLY A 626 20.59 24.81 -5.75
CA GLY A 626 21.61 25.59 -6.45
C GLY A 626 20.95 26.71 -7.28
N ASN A 627 21.29 26.77 -8.56
CA ASN A 627 20.71 27.75 -9.50
C ASN A 627 19.51 27.18 -10.29
N THR A 628 19.09 25.94 -10.01
CA THR A 628 17.99 25.26 -10.70
C THR A 628 16.72 25.37 -9.86
N THR A 629 15.62 25.82 -10.48
CA THR A 629 14.28 25.86 -9.88
C THR A 629 13.29 25.16 -10.80
N ILE A 630 12.47 24.25 -10.26
CA ILE A 630 11.47 23.50 -11.04
C ILE A 630 10.13 23.35 -10.27
N PRO A 631 9.01 23.12 -10.97
CA PRO A 631 7.78 22.65 -10.34
C PRO A 631 7.96 21.28 -9.67
N ALA A 632 7.46 21.14 -8.45
CA ALA A 632 7.30 19.86 -7.77
C ALA A 632 6.38 18.92 -8.58
N TYR A 633 6.68 17.62 -8.53
CA TYR A 633 5.87 16.57 -9.15
C TYR A 633 4.64 16.23 -8.29
N ASP A 634 4.02 15.06 -8.45
CA ASP A 634 2.74 14.75 -7.80
C ASP A 634 2.88 14.46 -6.28
N TYR A 635 2.03 15.11 -5.48
CA TYR A 635 1.87 14.89 -4.04
C TYR A 635 3.16 14.91 -3.17
N PRO A 636 4.08 15.88 -3.33
CA PRO A 636 5.33 15.92 -2.55
C PRO A 636 5.07 15.94 -1.04
N ILE A 637 6.00 15.48 -0.21
CA ILE A 637 6.10 15.84 1.22
C ILE A 637 7.34 16.67 1.54
N SER A 638 8.39 16.56 0.73
CA SER A 638 9.55 17.48 0.67
C SER A 638 9.09 18.95 0.61
N TYR A 639 8.12 19.25 -0.25
CA TYR A 639 7.38 20.52 -0.32
C TYR A 639 6.01 20.39 0.36
N VAL A 640 5.78 21.13 1.46
CA VAL A 640 4.52 21.02 2.24
C VAL A 640 3.30 21.64 1.57
N GLY A 641 3.47 22.61 0.67
CA GLY A 641 2.40 23.42 0.07
C GLY A 641 2.15 24.76 0.80
N PRO A 642 1.17 25.57 0.35
CA PRO A 642 0.43 25.46 -0.91
C PRO A 642 1.29 25.84 -2.13
N SER A 643 0.96 25.34 -3.33
CA SER A 643 1.52 25.87 -4.59
C SER A 643 0.77 27.13 -5.06
N GLU A 644 1.40 27.95 -5.90
CA GLU A 644 0.78 29.18 -6.43
C GLU A 644 -0.49 28.87 -7.25
N ARG A 645 -0.45 27.79 -8.05
CA ARG A 645 -1.65 27.26 -8.73
C ARG A 645 -2.78 26.97 -7.74
N PHE A 646 -2.49 26.29 -6.63
CA PHE A 646 -3.51 25.95 -5.63
C PHE A 646 -4.17 27.21 -5.05
N VAL A 647 -3.37 28.24 -4.76
CA VAL A 647 -3.85 29.52 -4.23
C VAL A 647 -4.79 30.22 -5.24
N GLU A 648 -4.40 30.34 -6.50
CA GLU A 648 -5.23 31.01 -7.51
C GLU A 648 -6.47 30.18 -7.90
N GLN A 649 -6.36 28.85 -7.94
CA GLN A 649 -7.52 27.96 -8.12
C GLN A 649 -8.54 28.13 -6.98
N THR A 650 -8.08 28.18 -5.72
CA THR A 650 -8.96 28.42 -4.56
C THR A 650 -9.69 29.75 -4.70
N LYS A 651 -8.97 30.85 -4.95
CA LYS A 651 -9.55 32.19 -5.17
C LYS A 651 -10.55 32.23 -6.35
N LEU A 652 -10.31 31.47 -7.42
CA LEU A 652 -11.22 31.38 -8.57
C LEU A 652 -12.49 30.60 -8.21
N THR A 653 -12.36 29.45 -7.55
CA THR A 653 -13.51 28.62 -7.14
C THR A 653 -14.41 29.35 -6.14
N GLU A 654 -13.83 30.08 -5.18
CA GLU A 654 -14.55 30.94 -4.24
C GLU A 654 -15.35 32.03 -4.98
N ARG A 655 -14.72 32.79 -5.89
CA ARG A 655 -15.40 33.80 -6.73
C ARG A 655 -16.52 33.23 -7.61
N ARG A 656 -16.45 31.95 -7.97
CA ARG A 656 -17.48 31.25 -8.77
C ARG A 656 -18.54 30.53 -7.92
N ALA A 657 -18.39 30.51 -6.59
CA ALA A 657 -19.16 29.67 -5.67
C ALA A 657 -19.14 28.16 -6.04
N VAL A 658 -17.99 27.70 -6.52
CA VAL A 658 -17.69 26.29 -6.80
C VAL A 658 -16.99 25.71 -5.57
N PRO A 659 -17.50 24.64 -4.92
CA PRO A 659 -16.79 23.99 -3.81
C PRO A 659 -15.43 23.45 -4.25
N ILE A 660 -14.42 23.54 -3.38
CA ILE A 660 -13.08 23.01 -3.65
C ILE A 660 -12.67 21.95 -2.62
N TRP A 661 -12.13 20.84 -3.11
CA TRP A 661 -11.50 19.78 -2.33
C TRP A 661 -10.00 19.72 -2.63
N VAL A 662 -9.23 19.24 -1.66
CA VAL A 662 -7.77 19.10 -1.76
C VAL A 662 -7.41 17.64 -2.00
N LYS A 663 -6.69 17.37 -3.09
CA LYS A 663 -5.90 16.14 -3.22
C LYS A 663 -4.60 16.32 -2.43
N THR A 664 -4.40 15.45 -1.48
CA THR A 664 -3.21 15.38 -0.62
C THR A 664 -2.89 13.91 -0.35
N GLU A 665 -1.90 13.67 0.48
CA GLU A 665 -1.63 12.37 1.09
C GLU A 665 -1.60 12.53 2.62
N HIS A 666 -1.89 11.45 3.33
CA HIS A 666 -1.93 11.39 4.80
C HIS A 666 -0.67 10.75 5.42
N ALA A 667 0.02 9.88 4.69
CA ALA A 667 1.10 9.05 5.23
C ALA A 667 2.27 8.79 4.26
N ILE A 668 2.01 8.71 2.96
CA ILE A 668 2.96 8.29 1.92
C ILE A 668 2.96 9.31 0.79
N ALA A 669 4.12 9.61 0.21
CA ALA A 669 4.26 10.54 -0.91
C ALA A 669 5.14 9.92 -2.01
N LEU A 670 5.13 10.47 -3.21
CA LEU A 670 5.86 9.90 -4.35
C LEU A 670 7.38 9.90 -4.20
N GLU A 671 7.93 10.60 -3.21
CA GLU A 671 9.32 10.40 -2.77
C GLU A 671 9.62 8.92 -2.48
N MET A 672 8.78 8.23 -1.71
CA MET A 672 9.00 6.87 -1.22
C MET A 672 7.65 6.18 -0.98
N VAL A 673 7.26 5.21 -1.82
CA VAL A 673 5.98 4.48 -1.68
C VAL A 673 6.12 3.02 -1.20
N GLN A 674 7.35 2.59 -0.94
CA GLN A 674 7.74 1.24 -0.52
C GLN A 674 7.59 0.94 0.99
N THR A 675 6.96 1.84 1.76
CA THR A 675 6.77 1.71 3.22
C THR A 675 5.37 2.17 3.62
N PRO A 676 4.80 1.67 4.74
CA PRO A 676 3.43 2.01 5.16
C PRO A 676 3.23 3.49 5.53
N TYR A 677 4.32 4.25 5.73
CA TYR A 677 4.35 5.70 5.88
C TYR A 677 5.78 6.23 5.67
N ILE A 678 5.90 7.54 5.54
CA ILE A 678 7.15 8.29 5.65
C ILE A 678 7.14 9.00 7.03
N PRO A 679 8.10 8.73 7.95
CA PRO A 679 8.05 9.14 9.37
C PRO A 679 8.43 10.62 9.60
N VAL A 680 7.84 11.53 8.81
CA VAL A 680 8.12 12.98 8.79
C VAL A 680 6.97 13.75 9.43
N PHE A 681 6.58 13.33 10.64
CA PHE A 681 5.32 13.71 11.29
C PHE A 681 5.12 15.22 11.49
N PHE A 682 6.19 15.99 11.72
CA PHE A 682 6.10 17.45 11.78
C PHE A 682 5.71 18.07 10.42
N ARG A 683 6.09 17.47 9.29
CA ARG A 683 5.67 17.94 7.95
C ARG A 683 4.23 17.60 7.65
N TRP A 684 3.77 16.41 8.04
CA TRP A 684 2.38 16.01 7.89
C TRP A 684 1.46 16.95 8.70
N ALA A 685 1.81 17.23 9.95
CA ALA A 685 1.11 18.20 10.80
C ALA A 685 1.09 19.62 10.18
N GLU A 686 2.26 20.16 9.79
CA GLU A 686 2.38 21.48 9.16
C GLU A 686 1.58 21.59 7.86
N ARG A 687 1.49 20.51 7.08
CA ARG A 687 0.64 20.42 5.89
C ARG A 687 -0.84 20.62 6.21
N PHE A 688 -1.39 19.87 7.17
CA PHE A 688 -2.81 19.99 7.49
C PHE A 688 -3.14 21.33 8.16
N ARG A 689 -2.19 21.88 8.94
CA ARG A 689 -2.26 23.26 9.45
C ARG A 689 -2.35 24.29 8.32
N ARG A 690 -1.54 24.16 7.26
CA ARG A 690 -1.57 25.04 6.07
C ARG A 690 -2.81 24.87 5.20
N ILE A 691 -3.36 23.66 5.07
CA ILE A 691 -4.64 23.48 4.39
C ILE A 691 -5.76 24.21 5.17
N GLY A 692 -5.67 24.23 6.50
CA GLY A 692 -6.57 24.98 7.38
C GLY A 692 -6.50 26.51 7.25
N GLU A 693 -5.52 27.05 6.52
CA GLU A 693 -5.46 28.49 6.18
C GLU A 693 -6.46 28.87 5.05
N PHE A 694 -7.12 27.89 4.43
CA PHE A 694 -8.05 28.07 3.30
C PHE A 694 -9.49 27.65 3.65
N PRO A 695 -10.31 28.54 4.26
CA PRO A 695 -11.65 28.20 4.75
C PRO A 695 -12.69 27.84 3.67
N TRP A 696 -12.38 28.05 2.38
CA TRP A 696 -13.21 27.59 1.25
C TRP A 696 -13.00 26.08 0.93
N VAL A 697 -11.92 25.46 1.43
CA VAL A 697 -11.67 24.02 1.28
C VAL A 697 -12.64 23.24 2.16
N SER A 698 -13.50 22.42 1.54
CA SER A 698 -14.51 21.64 2.27
C SER A 698 -14.17 20.17 2.45
N GLY A 699 -13.28 19.58 1.64
CA GLY A 699 -13.02 18.13 1.63
C GLY A 699 -11.58 17.75 1.28
N LEU A 700 -11.14 16.57 1.73
CA LEU A 700 -9.83 16.00 1.47
C LEU A 700 -9.94 14.65 0.75
N PHE A 701 -9.28 14.55 -0.42
CA PHE A 701 -8.90 13.27 -1.01
C PHE A 701 -7.48 12.97 -0.52
N ALA A 702 -7.33 12.13 0.51
CA ALA A 702 -6.13 12.06 1.34
C ALA A 702 -5.30 10.78 1.16
N ASN A 703 -5.65 9.94 0.19
CA ASN A 703 -4.86 8.76 -0.14
C ASN A 703 -4.99 8.37 -1.63
N TRP A 704 -3.88 8.26 -2.36
CA TRP A 704 -3.87 7.52 -3.63
C TRP A 704 -3.45 6.06 -3.44
N MET A 705 -3.74 5.20 -4.41
CA MET A 705 -3.58 3.75 -4.27
C MET A 705 -2.12 3.23 -4.26
N HIS A 706 -1.11 4.09 -4.14
CA HIS A 706 0.31 3.67 -4.13
C HIS A 706 0.63 2.64 -3.03
N TYR A 707 -0.01 2.77 -1.87
CA TYR A 707 -0.03 1.77 -0.82
C TYR A 707 -1.46 1.52 -0.32
N GLY A 708 -2.31 2.56 -0.30
CA GLY A 708 -3.63 2.52 0.33
C GLY A 708 -3.55 2.77 1.84
N PHE A 709 -4.63 2.51 2.57
CA PHE A 709 -4.74 2.86 3.99
C PHE A 709 -3.91 1.92 4.88
N MET A 710 -3.16 2.48 5.82
CA MET A 710 -2.51 1.74 6.91
C MET A 710 -2.72 2.43 8.28
N PRO A 711 -3.04 1.66 9.34
CA PRO A 711 -2.96 2.17 10.71
C PRO A 711 -1.51 2.59 11.01
N SER A 712 -1.30 3.84 11.43
CA SER A 712 0.04 4.41 11.59
C SER A 712 0.03 5.73 12.37
N ILE A 713 1.17 6.11 12.95
CA ILE A 713 1.35 7.42 13.59
C ILE A 713 1.09 8.56 12.58
N ALA A 714 1.41 8.38 11.29
CA ALA A 714 1.07 9.35 10.25
C ALA A 714 -0.46 9.51 10.09
N ALA A 715 -1.21 8.41 10.08
CA ALA A 715 -2.66 8.43 10.01
C ALA A 715 -3.31 9.03 11.29
N GLU A 716 -2.69 8.87 12.47
CA GLU A 716 -3.09 9.63 13.66
C GLU A 716 -2.80 11.12 13.54
N VAL A 717 -1.62 11.52 13.06
CA VAL A 717 -1.29 12.93 12.82
C VAL A 717 -2.29 13.56 11.85
N PHE A 718 -2.71 12.84 10.81
CA PHE A 718 -3.83 13.21 9.93
C PHE A 718 -5.15 13.34 10.69
N LYS A 719 -5.56 12.33 11.48
CA LYS A 719 -6.79 12.36 12.30
C LYS A 719 -6.83 13.60 13.19
N TRP A 720 -5.79 13.85 13.98
CA TRP A 720 -5.76 14.95 14.93
C TRP A 720 -5.72 16.34 14.27
N HIS A 721 -5.00 16.50 13.16
CA HIS A 721 -4.90 17.81 12.46
C HIS A 721 -6.01 18.05 11.41
N THR A 722 -7.00 17.16 11.28
CA THR A 722 -8.20 17.37 10.44
C THR A 722 -9.46 17.71 11.25
N TRP A 723 -9.29 17.98 12.55
CA TRP A 723 -10.36 18.35 13.49
C TRP A 723 -10.05 19.66 14.22
N SER A 724 -11.11 20.36 14.62
CA SER A 724 -11.08 21.51 15.52
C SER A 724 -11.49 21.07 16.94
N PRO A 725 -10.87 21.59 18.01
CA PRO A 725 -9.66 22.43 17.99
C PRO A 725 -8.43 21.63 17.52
N LEU A 726 -7.54 22.32 16.78
CA LEU A 726 -6.26 21.76 16.35
C LEU A 726 -5.36 21.47 17.56
N PRO A 727 -4.61 20.36 17.56
CA PRO A 727 -3.70 19.99 18.64
C PRO A 727 -2.44 20.87 18.64
N ASN A 728 -1.74 20.91 19.78
CA ASN A 728 -0.30 21.20 19.76
C ASN A 728 0.43 19.97 19.19
N THR A 729 1.06 20.11 18.02
CA THR A 729 1.77 19.01 17.34
C THR A 729 2.85 18.37 18.20
N GLU A 730 3.61 19.16 18.96
CA GLU A 730 4.75 18.65 19.74
C GLU A 730 4.28 17.92 21.00
N GLU A 731 3.24 18.42 21.67
CA GLU A 731 2.58 17.75 22.79
C GLU A 731 1.90 16.44 22.34
N LEU A 732 1.20 16.45 21.21
CA LEU A 732 0.58 15.25 20.65
C LEU A 732 1.62 14.19 20.33
N LEU A 733 2.71 14.55 19.63
CA LEU A 733 3.79 13.62 19.33
C LEU A 733 4.49 13.13 20.60
N HIS A 734 4.63 13.95 21.64
CA HIS A 734 5.18 13.52 22.92
C HIS A 734 4.28 12.46 23.58
N ARG A 735 2.96 12.65 23.55
CA ARG A 735 1.99 11.67 24.09
C ARG A 735 1.97 10.37 23.27
N ILE A 736 2.07 10.46 21.94
CA ILE A 736 2.19 9.28 21.06
C ILE A 736 3.49 8.52 21.32
N ALA A 737 4.65 9.20 21.37
CA ALA A 737 5.93 8.55 21.66
C ALA A 737 5.92 7.83 23.02
N ARG A 738 5.33 8.46 24.05
CA ARG A 738 5.14 7.83 25.36
C ARG A 738 4.27 6.57 25.30
N ARG A 739 3.18 6.61 24.53
CA ARG A 739 2.26 5.47 24.36
C ARG A 739 2.93 4.31 23.61
N GLU A 740 3.62 4.61 22.52
CA GLU A 740 4.18 3.60 21.62
C GLU A 740 5.47 2.97 22.12
N PHE A 741 6.29 3.70 22.88
CA PHE A 741 7.64 3.25 23.26
C PHE A 741 7.88 3.29 24.78
N GLY A 742 7.03 3.96 25.56
CA GLY A 742 7.12 4.05 27.01
C GLY A 742 7.85 5.29 27.55
N PRO A 743 7.87 5.47 28.88
CA PRO A 743 8.45 6.64 29.54
C PRO A 743 9.97 6.75 29.36
N GLY A 744 10.45 7.97 29.12
CA GLY A 744 11.88 8.26 28.94
C GLY A 744 12.36 8.17 27.49
N THR A 745 11.47 7.89 26.54
CA THR A 745 11.76 7.84 25.10
C THR A 745 11.42 9.14 24.37
N GLU A 746 10.54 9.95 24.95
CA GLU A 746 9.76 10.96 24.23
C GLU A 746 10.66 12.00 23.53
N ALA A 747 11.67 12.52 24.23
CA ALA A 747 12.60 13.51 23.69
C ALA A 747 13.47 12.96 22.54
N PHE A 748 13.81 11.67 22.54
CA PHE A 748 14.60 11.05 21.47
C PHE A 748 13.74 10.82 20.22
N ALA A 749 12.50 10.34 20.39
CA ALA A 749 11.56 10.18 19.29
C ALA A 749 11.23 11.52 18.62
N LEU A 750 10.91 12.55 19.41
CA LEU A 750 10.67 13.92 18.92
C LEU A 750 11.87 14.50 18.18
N LYS A 751 13.10 14.23 18.65
CA LYS A 751 14.31 14.65 17.93
C LYS A 751 14.43 13.91 16.60
N ALA A 752 14.38 12.58 16.59
CA ALA A 752 14.54 11.77 15.38
C ALA A 752 13.49 12.10 14.30
N TRP A 753 12.22 12.23 14.66
CA TRP A 753 11.15 12.66 13.74
C TRP A 753 11.37 14.07 13.20
N ARG A 754 12.05 14.96 13.94
CA ARG A 754 12.43 16.30 13.47
C ARG A 754 13.63 16.25 12.50
N GLU A 755 14.66 15.45 12.80
CA GLU A 755 15.78 15.20 11.88
C GLU A 755 15.28 14.66 10.53
N TRP A 756 14.38 13.67 10.53
CA TRP A 756 13.74 13.14 9.31
C TRP A 756 12.88 14.19 8.59
N SER A 757 12.10 14.99 9.35
CA SER A 757 11.26 16.06 8.81
C SER A 757 12.03 17.22 8.17
N GLU A 758 13.31 17.38 8.53
CA GLU A 758 14.21 18.33 7.87
C GLU A 758 15.02 17.68 6.75
N ALA A 759 15.52 16.44 6.93
CA ALA A 759 16.27 15.70 5.93
C ALA A 759 15.49 15.53 4.60
N ILE A 760 14.20 15.20 4.66
CA ILE A 760 13.34 15.01 3.46
C ILE A 760 13.20 16.27 2.59
N ARG A 761 13.53 17.46 3.12
CA ARG A 761 13.59 18.72 2.36
C ARG A 761 14.70 18.70 1.30
N HIS A 762 15.68 17.81 1.44
CA HIS A 762 16.75 17.55 0.48
C HIS A 762 16.43 16.44 -0.53
N TYR A 763 15.19 15.95 -0.60
CA TYR A 763 14.80 15.08 -1.72
C TYR A 763 14.79 15.89 -3.03
N PRO A 764 15.57 15.53 -4.07
CA PRO A 764 15.61 16.23 -5.36
C PRO A 764 14.38 15.92 -6.22
N PHE A 765 13.20 16.36 -5.80
CA PHE A 765 11.93 15.84 -6.32
C PHE A 765 11.66 16.25 -7.77
N SER A 766 11.47 15.25 -8.63
CA SER A 766 11.08 15.36 -10.04
C SER A 766 10.37 14.06 -10.46
N GLY A 767 9.63 14.06 -11.57
CA GLY A 767 9.03 12.83 -12.11
C GLY A 767 10.05 11.72 -12.38
N PRO A 768 11.19 12.00 -13.06
CA PRO A 768 12.26 11.02 -13.24
C PRO A 768 12.86 10.49 -11.94
N MET A 769 12.93 11.32 -10.88
CA MET A 769 13.41 10.88 -9.55
C MET A 769 12.37 10.03 -8.81
N ALA A 770 11.09 10.40 -8.85
CA ALA A 770 9.98 9.65 -8.27
C ALA A 770 9.82 8.25 -8.89
N MET A 771 10.23 8.09 -10.14
CA MET A 771 10.28 6.81 -10.86
C MET A 771 11.71 6.24 -10.95
N GLY A 772 12.66 6.76 -10.16
CA GLY A 772 14.08 6.40 -10.21
C GLY A 772 14.48 5.19 -9.37
N PRO A 773 15.79 4.89 -9.26
CA PRO A 773 16.32 3.76 -8.49
C PRO A 773 15.85 3.71 -7.03
N ILE A 774 15.54 4.86 -6.44
CA ILE A 774 15.08 5.03 -5.05
C ILE A 774 13.83 4.25 -4.67
N GLN A 775 13.01 3.85 -5.65
CA GLN A 775 11.85 3.00 -5.40
C GLN A 775 12.26 1.53 -5.20
N LYS A 776 13.18 1.03 -6.04
CA LYS A 776 13.76 -0.33 -5.93
C LYS A 776 14.80 -0.44 -4.81
N GLY A 777 15.45 0.68 -4.47
CA GLY A 777 16.35 0.83 -3.33
C GLY A 777 17.35 -0.32 -3.21
N PRO A 778 17.37 -1.06 -2.08
CA PRO A 778 18.34 -2.11 -1.78
C PRO A 778 18.26 -3.35 -2.69
N ALA A 779 17.33 -3.40 -3.65
CA ALA A 779 17.25 -4.45 -4.68
C ALA A 779 17.83 -4.01 -6.05
N HIS A 780 18.12 -2.73 -6.28
CA HIS A 780 18.45 -2.24 -7.63
C HIS A 780 19.83 -2.73 -8.14
N PRO A 781 19.96 -3.46 -9.27
CA PRO A 781 21.25 -3.97 -9.77
C PRO A 781 22.34 -2.91 -10.00
N LEU A 782 23.61 -3.31 -9.87
CA LEU A 782 24.77 -2.57 -10.34
C LEU A 782 25.21 -3.08 -11.73
N PHE A 783 24.52 -2.61 -12.76
CA PHE A 783 24.81 -2.90 -14.16
C PHE A 783 26.19 -2.34 -14.60
N LEU A 784 27.18 -3.22 -14.73
CA LEU A 784 28.52 -2.86 -15.21
C LEU A 784 28.56 -2.53 -16.71
N ASP A 785 27.64 -3.09 -17.51
CA ASP A 785 27.57 -2.82 -18.94
C ASP A 785 26.51 -1.75 -19.26
N PRO A 786 26.91 -0.56 -19.77
CA PRO A 786 25.97 0.52 -20.10
C PRO A 786 25.19 0.28 -21.40
N GLU A 787 25.53 -0.73 -22.21
CA GLU A 787 24.73 -1.09 -23.40
C GLU A 787 23.52 -1.98 -23.04
N TYR A 788 23.53 -2.60 -21.84
CA TYR A 788 22.42 -3.41 -21.34
C TYR A 788 21.12 -2.61 -21.23
N GLN A 789 20.00 -3.18 -21.66
CA GLN A 789 18.68 -2.58 -21.51
C GLN A 789 17.86 -3.48 -20.56
N PRO A 790 17.53 -3.01 -19.34
CA PRO A 790 16.64 -3.74 -18.44
C PRO A 790 15.31 -4.01 -19.12
N LEU A 791 14.71 -5.17 -18.88
CA LEU A 791 13.51 -5.57 -19.65
C LEU A 791 12.31 -4.63 -19.45
N HIS A 792 12.28 -3.93 -18.32
CA HIS A 792 11.40 -2.78 -18.12
C HIS A 792 12.20 -1.64 -17.49
N ASP A 793 12.53 -0.61 -18.27
CA ASP A 793 13.14 0.64 -17.77
C ASP A 793 12.08 1.70 -17.40
N HIS A 794 10.80 1.46 -17.71
CA HIS A 794 9.67 2.37 -17.47
C HIS A 794 9.12 2.29 -16.03
N GLY A 795 8.57 3.41 -15.52
CA GLY A 795 8.00 3.48 -14.16
C GLY A 795 9.01 3.18 -13.05
N ARG A 796 8.58 2.60 -11.92
CA ARG A 796 9.43 2.33 -10.73
C ARG A 796 10.33 1.10 -10.85
N GLN A 797 10.83 0.81 -12.05
CA GLN A 797 11.69 -0.34 -12.35
C GLN A 797 13.18 0.05 -12.39
N PHE A 798 14.06 -0.89 -12.72
CA PHE A 798 15.50 -0.67 -12.77
C PHE A 798 15.90 0.30 -13.90
N LYS A 799 16.96 1.08 -13.68
CA LYS A 799 17.53 2.05 -14.64
C LYS A 799 18.98 1.69 -14.91
N ASN A 800 19.42 1.76 -16.17
CA ASN A 800 20.85 1.57 -16.49
C ASN A 800 21.61 2.88 -16.77
N ASP A 801 20.97 4.03 -16.54
CA ASP A 801 21.53 5.35 -16.82
C ASP A 801 21.30 6.35 -15.67
N LEU A 802 21.60 7.62 -15.93
CA LEU A 802 21.42 8.74 -15.00
C LEU A 802 20.24 9.66 -15.40
N SER A 803 19.33 9.22 -16.29
CA SER A 803 18.19 10.03 -16.74
C SER A 803 17.24 10.41 -15.60
N TRP A 804 17.11 9.56 -14.58
CA TRP A 804 16.36 9.80 -13.35
C TRP A 804 16.85 11.03 -12.57
N THR A 805 18.09 11.49 -12.77
CA THR A 805 18.61 12.73 -12.16
C THR A 805 18.07 14.01 -12.82
N ARG A 806 17.34 13.90 -13.93
CA ARG A 806 16.76 15.06 -14.64
C ARG A 806 15.56 15.64 -13.89
N PRO A 807 15.32 16.97 -13.98
CA PRO A 807 16.11 17.98 -14.69
C PRO A 807 17.28 18.56 -13.88
N TRP A 808 17.48 18.15 -12.62
CA TRP A 808 18.52 18.67 -11.73
C TRP A 808 19.95 18.46 -12.26
N GLY A 809 20.18 17.32 -12.91
CA GLY A 809 21.50 16.85 -13.29
C GLY A 809 22.21 16.14 -12.14
N GLU A 810 23.12 15.24 -12.51
CA GLU A 810 23.76 14.25 -11.63
C GLU A 810 24.30 14.85 -10.33
N GLU A 811 25.15 15.87 -10.44
CA GLU A 811 25.83 16.50 -9.31
C GLU A 811 24.91 17.29 -8.37
N VAL A 812 23.76 17.76 -8.84
CA VAL A 812 22.77 18.43 -7.99
C VAL A 812 21.89 17.38 -7.31
N ALA A 813 21.41 16.38 -8.06
CA ALA A 813 20.61 15.30 -7.52
C ALA A 813 21.35 14.50 -6.44
N LEU A 814 22.56 14.01 -6.74
CA LEU A 814 23.35 13.21 -5.81
C LEU A 814 23.74 14.00 -4.56
N ARG A 815 24.10 15.29 -4.69
CA ARG A 815 24.46 16.14 -3.54
C ARG A 815 23.30 16.46 -2.61
N GLN A 816 22.07 16.48 -3.10
CA GLN A 816 20.89 16.63 -2.24
C GLN A 816 20.51 15.27 -1.61
N LEU A 817 20.63 14.15 -2.34
CA LEU A 817 20.52 12.80 -1.75
C LEU A 817 21.57 12.54 -0.66
N GLU A 818 22.80 13.01 -0.83
CA GLU A 818 23.88 12.90 0.19
C GLU A 818 23.52 13.66 1.48
N LYS A 819 22.85 14.82 1.38
CA LYS A 819 22.31 15.56 2.54
C LYS A 819 21.10 14.89 3.17
N LEU A 820 20.24 14.27 2.34
CA LEU A 820 19.14 13.45 2.80
C LEU A 820 19.68 12.25 3.60
N GLU A 821 20.71 11.54 3.12
CA GLU A 821 21.38 10.46 3.87
C GLU A 821 21.90 10.97 5.21
N GLU A 822 22.66 12.07 5.22
CA GLU A 822 23.31 12.57 6.43
C GLU A 822 22.31 12.90 7.55
N GLY A 823 21.25 13.65 7.22
CA GLY A 823 20.17 13.96 8.16
C GLY A 823 19.37 12.71 8.55
N TRP A 824 19.08 11.83 7.59
CA TRP A 824 18.25 10.65 7.84
C TRP A 824 18.96 9.59 8.69
N ARG A 825 20.26 9.38 8.46
CA ARG A 825 21.16 8.58 9.30
C ARG A 825 21.28 9.16 10.70
N THR A 826 21.29 10.50 10.85
CA THR A 826 21.29 11.18 12.15
C THR A 826 19.97 10.95 12.91
N GLY A 827 18.83 10.94 12.20
CA GLY A 827 17.54 10.53 12.76
C GLY A 827 17.53 9.05 13.19
N VAL A 828 18.02 8.13 12.35
CA VAL A 828 18.12 6.69 12.67
C VAL A 828 19.03 6.44 13.89
N ALA A 829 20.21 7.06 13.96
CA ALA A 829 21.10 6.95 15.12
C ALA A 829 20.49 7.57 16.40
N THR A 830 19.67 8.62 16.26
CA THR A 830 18.88 9.16 17.38
C THR A 830 17.75 8.18 17.79
N TRP A 831 17.20 7.42 16.85
CA TRP A 831 16.14 6.43 17.11
C TRP A 831 16.67 5.19 17.86
N GLU A 832 17.94 4.82 17.69
CA GLU A 832 18.53 3.71 18.45
C GLU A 832 18.54 3.99 19.97
N GLU A 833 18.56 5.26 20.39
CA GLU A 833 18.35 5.67 21.79
C GLU A 833 16.90 5.50 22.27
N VAL A 834 15.90 5.58 21.37
CA VAL A 834 14.49 5.21 21.65
C VAL A 834 14.41 3.71 21.87
N VAL A 835 14.94 2.91 20.93
CA VAL A 835 14.97 1.44 21.04
C VAL A 835 15.66 1.02 22.34
N ALA A 836 16.80 1.61 22.68
CA ALA A 836 17.54 1.29 23.91
C ALA A 836 16.69 1.48 25.17
N ARG A 837 15.88 2.54 25.25
CA ARG A 837 15.06 2.92 26.41
C ARG A 837 13.62 2.39 26.40
N ALA A 838 13.13 1.92 25.27
CA ALA A 838 11.75 1.47 25.14
C ALA A 838 11.42 0.37 26.17
N ALA A 839 10.24 0.48 26.78
CA ALA A 839 9.77 -0.48 27.78
C ALA A 839 9.75 -1.90 27.19
N PRO A 840 10.11 -2.96 27.94
CA PRO A 840 10.18 -4.34 27.41
C PRO A 840 8.94 -4.77 26.62
N GLU A 841 7.76 -4.41 27.11
CA GLU A 841 6.44 -4.67 26.51
C GLU A 841 6.10 -3.81 25.28
N LEU A 842 6.84 -2.72 25.04
CA LEU A 842 6.68 -1.78 23.90
C LEU A 842 7.91 -1.80 22.96
N LYS A 843 8.88 -2.69 23.23
CA LYS A 843 10.16 -2.77 22.52
C LYS A 843 9.98 -3.00 21.02
N GLU A 844 9.00 -3.84 20.66
CA GLU A 844 8.75 -4.22 19.28
C GLU A 844 8.22 -3.04 18.44
N ASN A 845 7.38 -2.18 19.00
CA ASN A 845 6.90 -0.97 18.30
C ASN A 845 8.09 -0.06 17.94
N ALA A 846 9.05 0.12 18.87
CA ALA A 846 10.27 0.87 18.60
C ALA A 846 11.16 0.20 17.54
N VAL A 847 11.23 -1.14 17.51
CA VAL A 847 11.97 -1.91 16.49
C VAL A 847 11.31 -1.80 15.10
N ARG A 848 9.98 -1.91 14.99
CA ARG A 848 9.27 -1.76 13.71
C ARG A 848 9.38 -0.35 13.13
N GLU A 849 9.29 0.70 13.95
CA GLU A 849 9.57 2.10 13.54
C GLU A 849 11.06 2.26 13.10
N THR A 850 12.01 1.60 13.78
CA THR A 850 13.41 1.52 13.32
C THR A 850 13.51 0.89 11.94
N GLY A 851 12.71 -0.15 11.66
CA GLY A 851 12.66 -0.83 10.38
C GLY A 851 12.25 0.09 9.24
N VAL A 852 11.18 0.87 9.42
CA VAL A 852 10.78 1.93 8.47
C VAL A 852 11.91 2.94 8.26
N GLY A 853 12.51 3.45 9.35
CA GLY A 853 13.62 4.40 9.28
C GLY A 853 14.84 3.87 8.52
N LYS A 854 15.25 2.61 8.77
CA LYS A 854 16.41 1.96 8.13
C LYS A 854 16.15 1.54 6.69
N ALA A 855 14.95 1.06 6.34
CA ALA A 855 14.60 0.72 4.97
C ALA A 855 14.60 1.95 4.05
N LEU A 856 14.08 3.09 4.52
CA LEU A 856 14.12 4.35 3.77
C LEU A 856 15.56 4.87 3.62
N LEU A 857 16.40 4.75 4.66
CA LEU A 857 17.83 5.07 4.58
C LEU A 857 18.55 4.21 3.52
N ALA A 858 18.30 2.90 3.50
CA ALA A 858 18.89 1.98 2.53
C ALA A 858 18.49 2.31 1.09
N CYS A 859 17.24 2.74 0.87
CA CYS A 859 16.77 3.20 -0.44
C CYS A 859 17.50 4.47 -0.93
N VAL A 860 17.73 5.45 -0.05
CA VAL A 860 18.54 6.64 -0.35
C VAL A 860 19.98 6.25 -0.69
N ARG A 861 20.60 5.40 0.14
CA ARG A 861 21.97 4.91 -0.05
C ARG A 861 22.15 4.19 -1.38
N SER A 862 21.31 3.22 -1.71
CA SER A 862 21.37 2.53 -3.01
C SER A 862 21.20 3.50 -4.18
N THR A 863 20.39 4.54 -4.05
CA THR A 863 20.26 5.57 -5.11
C THR A 863 21.56 6.35 -5.31
N ILE A 864 22.24 6.72 -4.22
CA ILE A 864 23.56 7.38 -4.28
C ILE A 864 24.60 6.41 -4.86
N HIS A 865 24.64 5.16 -4.39
CA HIS A 865 25.59 4.15 -4.87
C HIS A 865 25.40 3.84 -6.35
N VAL A 866 24.17 3.58 -6.80
CA VAL A 866 23.82 3.37 -8.22
C VAL A 866 24.27 4.56 -9.07
N GLY A 867 23.96 5.80 -8.64
CA GLY A 867 24.35 6.99 -9.36
C GLY A 867 25.86 7.20 -9.45
N ARG A 868 26.58 7.10 -8.32
CA ARG A 868 28.04 7.21 -8.27
C ARG A 868 28.72 6.08 -9.06
N PHE A 869 28.18 4.86 -9.03
CA PHE A 869 28.66 3.72 -9.83
C PHE A 869 28.54 3.99 -11.33
N TYR A 870 27.38 4.48 -11.82
CA TYR A 870 27.22 4.82 -13.23
C TYR A 870 28.08 6.01 -13.67
N GLN A 871 28.28 7.03 -12.83
CA GLN A 871 29.25 8.10 -13.12
C GLN A 871 30.67 7.55 -13.35
N ILE A 872 31.15 6.67 -12.47
CA ILE A 872 32.49 6.07 -12.57
C ILE A 872 32.59 5.13 -13.79
N ARG A 873 31.58 4.31 -14.03
CA ARG A 873 31.46 3.40 -15.20
C ARG A 873 31.49 4.17 -16.52
N ASP A 874 30.73 5.24 -16.64
CA ASP A 874 30.64 6.05 -17.84
C ASP A 874 31.92 6.91 -18.04
N GLN A 875 32.63 7.25 -16.97
CA GLN A 875 33.98 7.81 -17.03
C GLN A 875 35.02 6.78 -17.48
N LEU A 876 34.95 5.53 -17.02
CA LEU A 876 35.83 4.42 -17.45
C LEU A 876 35.74 4.16 -18.96
N GLN A 877 34.58 4.34 -19.59
CA GLN A 877 34.45 4.28 -21.05
C GLN A 877 35.28 5.33 -21.79
N ARG A 878 35.53 6.50 -21.18
CA ARG A 878 36.09 7.70 -21.82
C ARG A 878 37.56 7.93 -21.47
N GLU A 879 37.99 7.56 -20.27
CA GLU A 879 39.37 7.70 -19.81
C GLU A 879 40.34 6.78 -20.59
N ARG A 880 41.55 7.26 -20.86
CA ARG A 880 42.60 6.56 -21.63
C ARG A 880 43.93 6.49 -20.89
N ASN A 881 44.10 7.23 -19.79
CA ASN A 881 45.29 7.21 -18.95
C ASN A 881 45.26 6.00 -17.98
N PRO A 882 46.15 5.00 -18.10
CA PRO A 882 46.06 3.77 -17.31
C PRO A 882 46.09 3.98 -15.79
N ARG A 883 46.80 5.01 -15.29
CA ARG A 883 46.85 5.32 -13.85
C ARG A 883 45.54 5.90 -13.33
N ARG A 884 44.76 6.57 -14.18
CA ARG A 884 43.41 7.05 -13.85
C ARG A 884 42.38 5.94 -14.01
N THR A 885 42.47 5.15 -15.08
CA THR A 885 41.63 3.96 -15.28
C THR A 885 41.72 2.99 -14.10
N ALA A 886 42.93 2.73 -13.57
CA ALA A 886 43.09 1.92 -12.36
C ALA A 886 42.33 2.50 -11.15
N LYS A 887 42.56 3.78 -10.81
CA LYS A 887 41.86 4.47 -9.71
C LYS A 887 40.34 4.48 -9.86
N LEU A 888 39.83 4.64 -11.08
CA LEU A 888 38.39 4.58 -11.36
C LEU A 888 37.83 3.19 -11.12
N TRP A 889 38.54 2.12 -11.51
CA TRP A 889 38.12 0.76 -11.18
C TRP A 889 38.13 0.49 -9.68
N ASP A 890 39.14 0.97 -8.96
CA ASP A 890 39.25 0.75 -7.51
C ASP A 890 38.14 1.51 -6.75
N ALA A 891 37.77 2.71 -7.20
CA ALA A 891 36.60 3.44 -6.72
C ALA A 891 35.26 2.74 -7.09
N LEU A 892 35.18 2.09 -8.25
CA LEU A 892 34.01 1.31 -8.66
C LEU A 892 33.80 0.09 -7.75
N GLU A 893 34.88 -0.61 -7.39
CA GLU A 893 34.85 -1.68 -6.38
C GLU A 893 34.48 -1.15 -4.98
N GLU A 894 34.96 0.03 -4.59
CA GLU A 894 34.62 0.65 -3.30
C GLU A 894 33.11 0.93 -3.19
N ILE A 895 32.50 1.49 -4.24
CA ILE A 895 31.04 1.71 -4.30
C ILE A 895 30.27 0.39 -4.29
N ALA A 896 30.72 -0.63 -5.06
CA ALA A 896 30.08 -1.94 -5.06
C ALA A 896 30.14 -2.63 -3.68
N ARG A 897 31.23 -2.47 -2.92
CA ARG A 897 31.34 -3.00 -1.55
C ARG A 897 30.44 -2.27 -0.55
N LYS A 898 30.30 -0.95 -0.65
CA LYS A 898 29.35 -0.16 0.17
C LYS A 898 27.90 -0.52 -0.13
N GLU A 899 27.60 -0.87 -1.38
CA GLU A 899 26.27 -1.29 -1.77
C GLU A 899 25.94 -2.73 -1.35
N LEU A 900 26.94 -3.63 -1.30
CA LEU A 900 26.80 -4.96 -0.72
C LEU A 900 26.44 -4.88 0.79
N ASP A 901 27.19 -4.07 1.54
CA ASP A 901 26.94 -3.78 2.97
C ASP A 901 25.54 -3.16 3.19
N ASN A 902 25.16 -2.18 2.37
CA ASN A 902 23.84 -1.56 2.42
C ASN A 902 22.69 -2.55 2.13
N ALA A 903 22.86 -3.44 1.14
CA ALA A 903 21.88 -4.48 0.83
C ALA A 903 21.77 -5.53 1.94
N GLN A 904 22.89 -5.94 2.55
CA GLN A 904 22.92 -6.87 3.68
C GLN A 904 22.21 -6.28 4.92
N GLN A 905 22.51 -5.03 5.28
CA GLN A 905 21.81 -4.32 6.38
C GLN A 905 20.31 -4.14 6.10
N ALA A 906 19.92 -3.92 4.84
CA ALA A 906 18.52 -3.83 4.45
C ALA A 906 17.78 -5.18 4.54
N LEU A 907 18.45 -6.29 4.21
CA LEU A 907 17.87 -7.62 4.22
C LEU A 907 17.40 -8.03 5.62
N GLU A 908 18.21 -7.81 6.65
CA GLU A 908 17.85 -8.09 8.06
C GLU A 908 16.56 -7.36 8.50
N VAL A 909 16.36 -6.15 7.99
CA VAL A 909 15.22 -5.28 8.31
C VAL A 909 13.97 -5.70 7.52
N VAL A 910 14.11 -5.93 6.21
CA VAL A 910 12.99 -6.28 5.32
C VAL A 910 12.46 -7.69 5.58
N ARG A 911 13.29 -8.60 6.11
CA ARG A 911 12.86 -9.91 6.61
C ARG A 911 12.01 -9.83 7.91
N ARG A 912 12.10 -8.73 8.67
CA ARG A 912 11.45 -8.56 9.99
C ARG A 912 10.14 -7.77 9.98
N ASP A 913 9.84 -7.03 8.92
CA ASP A 913 8.59 -6.29 8.77
C ASP A 913 8.05 -6.44 7.34
N SER A 914 7.01 -7.25 7.18
CA SER A 914 6.49 -7.65 5.85
C SER A 914 5.80 -6.52 5.08
N ARG A 915 5.58 -5.37 5.75
CA ARG A 915 5.11 -4.09 5.18
C ARG A 915 6.18 -3.38 4.35
N LEU A 916 7.46 -3.66 4.60
CA LEU A 916 8.59 -3.02 3.91
C LEU A 916 8.74 -3.59 2.49
N GLY A 917 8.97 -2.72 1.50
CA GLY A 917 8.92 -3.08 0.09
C GLY A 917 7.51 -3.38 -0.44
N TYR A 918 6.46 -3.25 0.38
CA TYR A 918 5.08 -3.31 -0.09
C TYR A 918 4.71 -2.00 -0.80
N ALA A 919 3.89 -2.16 -1.84
CA ALA A 919 3.14 -1.12 -2.51
C ALA A 919 1.95 -1.82 -3.16
N ASN A 920 0.78 -1.20 -3.10
CA ASN A 920 -0.44 -1.79 -3.66
C ASN A 920 -0.34 -1.72 -5.19
N SER A 921 -0.45 -2.86 -5.87
CA SER A 921 -0.24 -2.91 -7.33
C SER A 921 -1.44 -2.42 -8.14
N GLY A 922 -2.62 -2.28 -7.52
CA GLY A 922 -3.85 -1.86 -8.19
C GLY A 922 -4.26 -2.78 -9.34
N GLY A 923 -4.02 -4.09 -9.24
CA GLY A 923 -4.14 -5.03 -10.38
C GLY A 923 -2.98 -4.93 -11.37
N SER A 924 -1.78 -4.64 -10.86
CA SER A 924 -0.55 -4.33 -11.61
C SER A 924 -0.59 -3.03 -12.44
N SER A 925 -1.75 -2.36 -12.55
CA SER A 925 -1.93 -1.08 -13.26
C SER A 925 -0.94 0.03 -12.84
N GLN A 926 -0.34 -0.07 -11.67
CA GLN A 926 0.76 0.80 -11.27
C GLN A 926 2.11 0.35 -11.83
N THR A 927 2.58 1.06 -12.85
CA THR A 927 3.90 0.87 -13.44
C THR A 927 5.01 0.80 -12.38
N GLY A 928 5.68 -0.34 -12.29
CA GLY A 928 6.76 -0.58 -11.34
C GLY A 928 6.44 -1.52 -10.18
N VAL A 929 5.18 -1.94 -9.99
CA VAL A 929 4.71 -2.62 -8.78
C VAL A 929 4.21 -4.05 -9.07
N PRO A 930 5.09 -5.03 -9.33
CA PRO A 930 4.70 -6.44 -9.48
C PRO A 930 4.07 -7.00 -8.20
N ARG A 931 2.93 -7.71 -8.35
CA ARG A 931 2.32 -8.59 -7.33
C ARG A 931 2.24 -8.03 -5.88
N GLY A 932 2.02 -6.72 -5.72
CA GLY A 932 1.93 -6.11 -4.39
C GLY A 932 3.28 -5.76 -3.76
N GLY A 933 4.25 -5.31 -4.54
CA GLY A 933 5.42 -4.63 -3.99
C GLY A 933 6.41 -4.15 -5.03
N ILE A 934 7.50 -3.56 -4.53
CA ILE A 934 8.58 -3.02 -5.34
C ILE A 934 9.87 -3.82 -5.11
N TYR A 935 10.11 -4.25 -3.86
CA TYR A 935 11.17 -5.18 -3.47
C TYR A 935 10.71 -6.10 -2.33
N SER A 936 11.52 -7.11 -2.05
CA SER A 936 11.34 -8.24 -1.13
C SER A 936 12.70 -8.77 -0.65
N PRO A 937 12.76 -9.63 0.40
CA PRO A 937 13.98 -10.31 0.79
C PRO A 937 14.69 -11.02 -0.37
N GLY A 938 13.99 -11.85 -1.15
CA GLY A 938 14.59 -12.58 -2.27
C GLY A 938 15.09 -11.68 -3.40
N SER A 939 14.49 -10.50 -3.59
CA SER A 939 15.03 -9.51 -4.53
C SER A 939 16.33 -8.86 -4.03
N ILE A 940 16.48 -8.67 -2.71
CA ILE A 940 17.70 -8.12 -2.10
C ILE A 940 18.80 -9.20 -2.06
N GLU A 941 18.43 -10.47 -1.87
CA GLU A 941 19.34 -11.62 -1.94
C GLU A 941 19.94 -11.79 -3.35
N LYS A 942 19.12 -11.81 -4.41
CA LYS A 942 19.61 -11.85 -5.80
C LYS A 942 20.47 -10.64 -6.18
N LYS A 943 20.21 -9.48 -5.57
CA LYS A 943 21.04 -8.27 -5.67
C LYS A 943 22.38 -8.43 -4.95
N ILE A 944 22.41 -9.04 -3.76
CA ILE A 944 23.64 -9.40 -3.04
C ILE A 944 24.49 -10.34 -3.91
N GLU A 945 23.90 -11.42 -4.44
CA GLU A 945 24.57 -12.36 -5.36
C GLU A 945 25.11 -11.66 -6.63
N GLN A 946 24.32 -10.77 -7.24
CA GLN A 946 24.73 -9.98 -8.40
C GLN A 946 25.96 -9.10 -8.10
N VAL A 947 26.00 -8.47 -6.93
CA VAL A 947 27.12 -7.61 -6.50
C VAL A 947 28.34 -8.43 -6.07
N GLU A 948 28.15 -9.62 -5.49
CA GLU A 948 29.26 -10.55 -5.24
C GLU A 948 29.89 -11.06 -6.54
N ARG A 949 29.09 -11.48 -7.54
CA ARG A 949 29.59 -11.86 -8.87
C ARG A 949 30.32 -10.70 -9.56
N LEU A 950 29.76 -9.49 -9.45
CA LEU A 950 30.37 -8.26 -9.97
C LEU A 950 31.79 -8.03 -9.39
N LEU A 951 31.96 -8.27 -8.09
CA LEU A 951 33.23 -8.11 -7.37
C LEU A 951 34.21 -9.28 -7.57
N ARG A 952 33.72 -10.54 -7.63
CA ARG A 952 34.55 -11.75 -7.80
C ARG A 952 35.03 -11.95 -9.23
N GLU A 953 34.18 -11.65 -10.21
CA GLU A 953 34.33 -12.12 -11.60
C GLU A 953 34.32 -10.97 -12.61
N ASP A 954 33.25 -10.17 -12.67
CA ASP A 954 33.03 -9.21 -13.75
C ASP A 954 34.07 -8.07 -13.76
N ILE A 955 34.24 -7.37 -12.64
CA ILE A 955 35.24 -6.28 -12.55
C ILE A 955 36.67 -6.82 -12.76
N PRO A 956 37.11 -7.92 -12.13
CA PRO A 956 38.40 -8.54 -12.44
C PRO A 956 38.56 -8.95 -13.92
N ALA A 957 37.51 -9.43 -14.59
CA ALA A 957 37.55 -9.76 -16.02
C ALA A 957 37.69 -8.52 -16.91
N ARG A 958 36.96 -7.43 -16.63
CA ARG A 958 37.12 -6.15 -17.35
C ARG A 958 38.48 -5.49 -17.07
N LYS A 959 38.99 -5.55 -15.83
CA LYS A 959 40.36 -5.14 -15.46
C LYS A 959 41.41 -5.86 -16.30
N ARG A 960 41.29 -7.19 -16.48
CA ARG A 960 42.23 -8.01 -17.28
C ARG A 960 42.18 -7.70 -18.78
N THR A 961 41.00 -7.48 -19.36
CA THR A 961 40.86 -7.24 -20.82
C THR A 961 41.11 -5.79 -21.23
N GLY A 962 41.03 -4.83 -20.30
CA GLY A 962 41.21 -3.40 -20.57
C GLY A 962 40.10 -2.79 -21.44
N ARG A 963 38.95 -3.47 -21.59
CA ARG A 963 37.86 -3.06 -22.48
C ARG A 963 36.53 -2.94 -21.71
N MET A 964 35.93 -1.75 -21.79
CA MET A 964 34.58 -1.49 -21.28
C MET A 964 33.46 -2.06 -22.17
N GLN A 965 33.78 -2.59 -23.36
CA GLN A 965 32.81 -3.29 -24.22
C GLN A 965 33.11 -4.78 -24.28
N VAL A 966 32.07 -5.60 -24.14
CA VAL A 966 32.07 -6.99 -24.64
C VAL A 966 31.80 -6.93 -26.14
N GLY A 967 32.73 -7.44 -26.95
CA GLY A 967 32.39 -7.82 -28.32
C GLY A 967 31.45 -9.01 -28.24
N ARG A 968 30.16 -8.83 -28.60
CA ARG A 968 29.06 -9.79 -28.44
C ARG A 968 29.53 -11.25 -28.58
N MET A 969 29.60 -11.97 -27.46
CA MET A 969 29.43 -13.42 -27.51
C MET A 969 27.98 -13.68 -27.94
N LYS A 970 27.81 -14.63 -28.87
CA LYS A 970 26.51 -15.09 -29.37
C LYS A 970 25.96 -16.20 -28.48
#